data_AF-A0A1A8W5A2-F1
#
_entry.id   AF-A0A1A8W5A2-F1
#
_cell.length_a   1.000
_cell.length_b   1.000
_cell.length_c   1.000
_cell.angle_alpha   90.00
_cell.angle_beta   90.00
_cell.angle_gamma   90.00
#
_symmetry.space_group_name_H-M   'P 1'
#
loop_
_entity.id
_entity.type
_entity.pdbx_description
1 polymer ?
#
loop_
_entity_poly.entity_id
_entity_poly.type
_entity_poly.pdbx_seq_one_letter_code
_entity_poly.pdbx_strand_id
1 'polypeptide(L)'
;MNSFAMKSGKTLSVLVGKIVGKTLSLLAGNIINKGESEKEKNINLLIRYKEYNCLYLLYEKEHKGAINTLVKQTGVGSTKLNGSSKMTELLDIENAKAKINLVFSYWKNGDSKEFSKSNIFCVLSGKSSKDENATIQEQFQMWLLGYQLTETFFLFLKNEKLIILTSDKKKKFLQPLLENIDVVEVLERNNDNIDNFEKIKKTIEDSKSEDIAILKDTDATGIFFECCYDFIKKLNKFELDVSNNIKHLLNFRSDSDMKIQKNGSDIACIILKSILITTIENALDSEEFESHEMIKDKALKFHENKKCIIKLRDKLKVDIDDIDVIYSNVQSGNKFILNYKNSNDKNYLSQNEGTILVGIGIKYKELCCNITRTLLLNAKSQHKELYNFTVAIEKYIIKECLIVSMSYSDVYKKAVNYLKSNKREYSSLCDIDLEDYFVKCIGHVIGLEFMEKEFLITENNVNTVIEKNTSYNLSVGFENVHGYDKNNFAIWISDTIFINDKGEVTILTDAISKEINTISYELEDSKSDDEDKTDVKKEIKNEDKKKTGISASILNNAASVIVSDRLRRRNKNSLAHNNEQEMEELNRRQNELKEKKMNEIKFRFSKGTSDYKDLSKKNIKKLEDLKTYNDADLLPRDLKPNLICVDNKHECILLPINGAHIPFHVSTIKNLSSNYEDNNDIFVLRINFQVPGNQSVVKGDFNAFPTLQQKEMYIKELIFKSNDEKHLQIIVKQVKELIKQVKQKEVEADVNDPKHAQDKLILNKSGRRIILRDLMTRPNIFTGRKILGTLELHSNGLRYSANSRGNTEHIDILFDDIKYAFYQPCDGQLIILIHFHLKRYIMVGKKKTLDVQFYCEAGTQIDDLDRAKARNVYDPDEMHDEMKEREQKNKLNLIFKNFVQQMQDISKIEFEIPYPELTFSGVPNKSNVEIFVTANTINHLVEWPPFILSVEDIEIASLERVHHGLRNFDMIFVFKDYTKPVKRIDVIPTEYIDTIKKWLTTIDIVYYEGKNNLQWGNILKTILADIDSFVNSKGFDGFLGEDDEEDEHSAEDEDEDDEYEVDESELSAEDDSDYDDSEEESLATESDGEGEVEEDSEDEGLSWDELEERAKKGQKEKKKKK
;
A
#
# COMPACT_ATOMS: atom_id res chain seq x y z
N MET A 1 0.56 7.35 47.12
CA MET A 1 1.39 8.57 47.22
C MET A 1 2.14 8.93 45.92
N ASN A 2 2.69 7.97 45.17
CA ASN A 2 3.38 8.28 43.89
C ASN A 2 2.48 8.81 42.75
N SER A 3 1.18 8.46 42.74
CA SER A 3 0.21 9.03 41.79
C SER A 3 -0.14 10.50 42.09
N PHE A 4 -0.06 10.92 43.36
CA PHE A 4 -0.34 12.30 43.77
C PHE A 4 0.84 13.25 43.45
N ALA A 5 2.08 12.74 43.48
CA ALA A 5 3.29 13.48 43.14
C ALA A 5 3.45 13.71 41.61
N MET A 6 2.98 12.78 40.77
CA MET A 6 3.02 12.96 39.30
C MET A 6 1.95 13.92 38.79
N LYS A 7 0.77 13.98 39.45
CA LYS A 7 -0.29 14.95 39.11
C LYS A 7 0.05 16.38 39.54
N SER A 8 0.73 16.57 40.68
CA SER A 8 1.18 17.90 41.11
C SER A 8 2.32 18.46 40.26
N GLY A 9 3.25 17.62 39.78
CA GLY A 9 4.36 18.03 38.91
C GLY A 9 3.94 18.49 37.51
N LYS A 10 2.96 17.82 36.89
CA LYS A 10 2.39 18.27 35.60
C LYS A 10 1.60 19.57 35.72
N THR A 11 0.94 19.79 36.85
CA THR A 11 0.14 21.01 37.10
C THR A 11 1.03 22.23 37.36
N LEU A 12 2.17 22.06 38.04
CA LEU A 12 3.15 23.15 38.26
C LEU A 12 3.90 23.53 36.97
N SER A 13 4.25 22.56 36.12
CA SER A 13 4.91 22.81 34.82
C SER A 13 4.04 23.64 33.87
N VAL A 14 2.73 23.37 33.84
CA VAL A 14 1.77 24.14 33.03
C VAL A 14 1.54 25.54 33.62
N LEU A 15 1.59 25.70 34.94
CA LEU A 15 1.43 26.99 35.61
C LEU A 15 2.65 27.90 35.38
N VAL A 16 3.87 27.36 35.45
CA VAL A 16 5.12 28.08 35.14
C VAL A 16 5.18 28.46 33.66
N GLY A 17 4.76 27.58 32.75
CA GLY A 17 4.66 27.89 31.33
C GLY A 17 3.66 29.01 31.02
N LYS A 18 2.51 29.04 31.70
CA LYS A 18 1.49 30.11 31.55
C LYS A 18 1.93 31.44 32.16
N ILE A 19 2.68 31.44 33.26
CA ILE A 19 3.23 32.67 33.87
C ILE A 19 4.33 33.24 32.98
N VAL A 20 5.23 32.41 32.45
CA VAL A 20 6.27 32.82 31.49
C VAL A 20 5.69 33.36 30.19
N GLY A 21 4.65 32.72 29.63
CA GLY A 21 3.95 33.21 28.43
C GLY A 21 3.25 34.56 28.64
N LYS A 22 2.58 34.76 29.79
CA LYS A 22 1.97 36.05 30.14
C LYS A 22 3.00 37.15 30.38
N THR A 23 4.16 36.81 30.94
CA THR A 23 5.22 37.78 31.25
C THR A 23 5.96 38.21 29.98
N LEU A 24 6.18 37.28 29.04
CA LEU A 24 6.74 37.57 27.70
C LEU A 24 5.79 38.39 26.83
N SER A 25 4.47 38.16 26.92
CA SER A 25 3.47 38.95 26.19
C SER A 25 3.34 40.39 26.75
N LEU A 26 3.39 40.57 28.07
CA LEU A 26 3.43 41.90 28.72
C LEU A 26 4.74 42.67 28.44
N LEU A 27 5.86 41.96 28.25
CA LEU A 27 7.14 42.56 27.88
C LEU A 27 7.19 42.94 26.39
N ALA A 28 6.60 42.15 25.50
CA ALA A 28 6.49 42.49 24.09
C ALA A 28 5.66 43.76 23.86
N GLY A 29 4.59 43.96 24.65
CA GLY A 29 3.79 45.19 24.61
C GLY A 29 4.51 46.44 25.12
N ASN A 30 5.45 46.30 26.06
CA ASN A 30 6.21 47.44 26.61
C ASN A 30 7.46 47.82 25.78
N ILE A 31 7.97 46.90 24.94
CA ILE A 31 9.14 47.14 24.08
C ILE A 31 8.81 48.00 22.85
N ILE A 32 7.53 48.09 22.47
CA ILE A 32 7.08 48.92 21.34
C ILE A 32 7.02 50.42 21.72
N ASN A 33 7.06 50.78 23.01
CA ASN A 33 6.75 52.14 23.45
C ASN A 33 7.91 53.00 24.01
N LYS A 34 9.16 52.54 24.07
CA LYS A 34 10.30 53.41 24.45
C LYS A 34 11.57 53.09 23.68
N GLY A 35 12.03 54.05 22.89
CA GLY A 35 13.29 53.98 22.15
C GLY A 35 14.50 54.14 23.08
N GLU A 36 15.25 53.06 23.27
CA GLU A 36 16.56 53.07 23.95
C GLU A 36 17.60 52.27 23.14
N SER A 37 18.85 52.74 23.19
CA SER A 37 19.93 52.38 22.24
C SER A 37 20.52 50.97 22.44
N GLU A 38 20.99 50.38 21.34
CA GLU A 38 21.47 48.99 21.21
C GLU A 38 22.56 48.53 22.20
N LYS A 39 23.31 49.46 22.81
CA LYS A 39 24.34 49.10 23.81
C LYS A 39 23.77 48.71 25.17
N GLU A 40 22.66 49.31 25.59
CA GLU A 40 21.99 48.92 26.84
C GLU A 40 21.20 47.61 26.67
N LYS A 41 20.71 47.32 25.45
CA LYS A 41 20.05 46.05 25.12
C LYS A 41 20.98 44.85 25.30
N ASN A 42 22.23 44.96 24.84
CA ASN A 42 23.21 43.87 24.95
C ASN A 42 23.71 43.65 26.38
N ILE A 43 23.84 44.71 27.18
CA ILE A 43 24.26 44.60 28.59
C ILE A 43 23.13 44.00 29.45
N ASN A 44 21.87 44.42 29.23
CA ASN A 44 20.73 43.85 29.94
C ASN A 44 20.46 42.39 29.57
N LEU A 45 20.67 41.99 28.31
CA LEU A 45 20.59 40.58 27.92
C LEU A 45 21.69 39.74 28.59
N LEU A 46 22.92 40.25 28.68
CA LEU A 46 24.03 39.54 29.30
C LEU A 46 23.89 39.40 30.81
N ILE A 47 23.35 40.42 31.49
CA ILE A 47 23.03 40.37 32.93
C ILE A 47 21.91 39.36 33.19
N ARG A 48 20.84 39.36 32.36
CA ARG A 48 19.73 38.41 32.50
C ARG A 48 20.11 36.97 32.16
N TYR A 49 21.06 36.75 31.24
CA TYR A 49 21.59 35.41 30.95
C TYR A 49 22.44 34.87 32.11
N LYS A 50 23.11 35.75 32.86
CA LYS A 50 23.83 35.38 34.09
C LYS A 50 22.87 35.12 35.26
N GLU A 51 21.80 35.90 35.39
CA GLU A 51 20.75 35.64 36.41
C GLU A 51 20.02 34.32 36.14
N TYR A 52 19.73 34.00 34.88
CA TYR A 52 19.15 32.72 34.48
C TYR A 52 20.06 31.53 34.81
N ASN A 53 21.37 31.63 34.54
CA ASN A 53 22.32 30.59 34.93
C ASN A 53 22.45 30.46 36.45
N CYS A 54 22.39 31.56 37.20
CA CYS A 54 22.39 31.52 38.68
C CYS A 54 21.13 30.88 39.25
N LEU A 55 19.94 31.17 38.70
CA LEU A 55 18.67 30.57 39.11
C LEU A 55 18.60 29.08 38.74
N TYR A 56 19.12 28.70 37.57
CA TYR A 56 19.22 27.30 37.15
C TYR A 56 20.21 26.51 38.02
N LEU A 57 21.35 27.11 38.39
CA LEU A 57 22.33 26.52 39.32
C LEU A 57 21.81 26.44 40.77
N LEU A 58 20.97 27.38 41.20
CA LEU A 58 20.27 27.33 42.49
C LEU A 58 19.20 26.23 42.52
N TYR A 59 18.42 26.09 41.44
CA TYR A 59 17.46 25.00 41.25
C TYR A 59 18.15 23.63 41.22
N GLU A 60 19.29 23.50 40.54
CA GLU A 60 20.11 22.28 40.55
C GLU A 60 20.68 21.97 41.95
N LYS A 61 21.10 23.00 42.70
CA LYS A 61 21.61 22.85 44.08
C LYS A 61 20.52 22.44 45.06
N GLU A 62 19.32 23.00 44.97
CA GLU A 62 18.20 22.62 45.83
C GLU A 62 17.66 21.21 45.50
N HIS A 63 17.59 20.83 44.21
CA HIS A 63 17.22 19.47 43.82
C HIS A 63 18.29 18.43 44.20
N LYS A 64 19.59 18.74 44.07
CA LYS A 64 20.68 17.88 44.56
C LYS A 64 20.71 17.81 46.09
N GLY A 65 20.32 18.87 46.80
CA GLY A 65 20.17 18.90 48.25
C GLY A 65 19.02 18.04 48.77
N ALA A 66 17.86 18.08 48.10
CA ALA A 66 16.70 17.26 48.45
C ALA A 66 16.95 15.77 48.17
N ILE A 67 17.61 15.43 47.05
CA ILE A 67 17.99 14.06 46.72
C ILE A 67 19.05 13.53 47.71
N ASN A 68 20.04 14.33 48.11
CA ASN A 68 21.03 13.92 49.11
C ASN A 68 20.46 13.75 50.52
N THR A 69 19.36 14.42 50.85
CA THR A 69 18.69 14.25 52.15
C THR A 69 17.85 12.96 52.18
N LEU A 70 17.26 12.56 51.04
CA LEU A 70 16.60 11.27 50.85
C LEU A 70 17.58 10.08 50.79
N VAL A 71 18.76 10.28 50.21
CA VAL A 71 19.85 9.27 50.16
C VAL A 71 20.52 9.08 51.53
N LYS A 72 20.56 10.10 52.40
CA LYS A 72 21.07 9.95 53.78
C LYS A 72 20.16 9.14 54.71
N GLN A 73 18.87 8.97 54.38
CA GLN A 73 17.94 8.14 55.16
C GLN A 73 17.92 6.66 54.72
N THR A 74 18.58 6.32 53.60
CA THR A 74 18.61 4.97 53.04
C THR A 74 20.06 4.58 52.74
N GLY A 75 20.82 4.28 53.78
CA GLY A 75 22.27 4.09 53.69
C GLY A 75 22.69 2.98 52.72
N VAL A 76 23.29 3.36 51.58
CA VAL A 76 24.23 2.54 50.79
C VAL A 76 25.28 3.47 50.16
N GLY A 77 26.55 3.16 50.40
CA GLY A 77 27.72 3.95 50.00
C GLY A 77 28.07 3.89 48.50
N SER A 78 28.79 4.92 48.07
CA SER A 78 29.16 5.26 46.71
C SER A 78 30.31 4.42 46.12
N THR A 79 30.23 4.09 44.83
CA THR A 79 31.42 3.85 43.98
C THR A 79 31.09 4.12 42.50
N LYS A 80 32.11 4.57 41.77
CA LYS A 80 32.09 5.35 40.52
C LYS A 80 31.44 4.65 39.30
N LEU A 81 30.75 5.47 38.51
CA LEU A 81 30.17 5.15 37.20
C LEU A 81 31.26 4.94 36.13
N ASN A 82 31.32 3.72 35.58
CA ASN A 82 31.58 3.46 34.16
C ASN A 82 30.30 2.79 33.62
N GLY A 83 29.73 3.35 32.56
CA GLY A 83 28.43 2.93 32.03
C GLY A 83 28.49 1.55 31.38
N SER A 84 27.76 0.60 31.97
CA SER A 84 27.14 -0.50 31.24
C SER A 84 25.62 -0.35 31.42
N SER A 85 24.89 -0.17 30.33
CA SER A 85 23.43 -0.19 30.31
C SER A 85 22.91 -1.52 30.89
N LYS A 86 21.94 -1.41 31.80
CA LYS A 86 21.19 -2.53 32.36
C LYS A 86 19.98 -2.79 31.48
N MET A 87 19.97 -3.93 30.79
CA MET A 87 18.76 -4.68 30.45
C MET A 87 18.98 -6.09 31.02
N THR A 88 17.96 -6.62 31.69
CA THR A 88 17.99 -8.00 32.19
C THR A 88 17.53 -8.87 31.02
N GLU A 89 18.45 -9.17 30.10
CA GLU A 89 18.14 -10.00 28.95
C GLU A 89 18.01 -11.46 29.37
N LEU A 90 16.92 -12.10 28.94
CA LEU A 90 16.60 -13.48 29.28
C LEU A 90 17.26 -14.41 28.25
N LEU A 91 17.98 -15.43 28.74
CA LEU A 91 18.56 -16.49 27.90
C LEU A 91 17.47 -17.24 27.13
N ASP A 92 17.65 -17.44 25.82
CA ASP A 92 16.77 -18.28 24.99
C ASP A 92 17.05 -19.77 25.26
N ILE A 93 16.33 -20.33 26.23
CA ILE A 93 16.54 -21.69 26.74
C ILE A 93 16.28 -22.74 25.66
N GLU A 94 15.24 -22.56 24.84
CA GLU A 94 14.87 -23.51 23.80
C GLU A 94 15.92 -23.54 22.68
N ASN A 95 16.42 -22.37 22.27
CA ASN A 95 17.51 -22.30 21.28
C ASN A 95 18.80 -22.92 21.83
N ALA A 96 19.18 -22.59 23.06
CA ALA A 96 20.36 -23.18 23.70
C ALA A 96 20.24 -24.70 23.83
N LYS A 97 19.07 -25.22 24.24
CA LYS A 97 18.79 -26.65 24.34
C LYS A 97 18.92 -27.35 22.99
N ALA A 98 18.35 -26.79 21.93
CA ALA A 98 18.45 -27.35 20.58
C ALA A 98 19.91 -27.44 20.11
N LYS A 99 20.70 -26.39 20.33
CA LYS A 99 22.12 -26.35 19.93
C LYS A 99 23.00 -27.27 20.78
N ILE A 100 22.76 -27.39 22.09
CA ILE A 100 23.45 -28.36 22.95
C ILE A 100 23.19 -29.79 22.45
N ASN A 101 21.93 -30.13 22.15
CA ASN A 101 21.58 -31.43 21.58
C ASN A 101 22.25 -31.65 20.22
N LEU A 102 22.33 -30.60 19.39
CA LEU A 102 23.02 -30.66 18.11
C LEU A 102 24.51 -30.95 18.28
N VAL A 103 25.21 -30.29 19.21
CA VAL A 103 26.62 -30.57 19.54
C VAL A 103 26.80 -32.05 19.86
N PHE A 104 25.97 -32.61 20.75
CA PHE A 104 26.07 -34.02 21.13
C PHE A 104 25.76 -34.96 19.96
N SER A 105 24.76 -34.64 19.13
CA SER A 105 24.42 -35.45 17.96
C SER A 105 25.54 -35.46 16.92
N TYR A 106 26.10 -34.28 16.59
CA TYR A 106 27.21 -34.11 15.66
C TYR A 106 28.46 -34.87 16.16
N TRP A 107 28.72 -34.80 17.47
CA TRP A 107 29.83 -35.50 18.09
C TRP A 107 29.68 -37.04 18.07
N LYS A 108 28.45 -37.55 18.19
CA LYS A 108 28.14 -39.00 18.17
C LYS A 108 28.09 -39.58 16.76
N ASN A 109 27.54 -38.85 15.78
CA ASN A 109 27.30 -39.34 14.43
C ASN A 109 28.59 -39.56 13.62
N GLY A 110 29.70 -38.95 14.03
CA GLY A 110 31.02 -39.24 13.47
C GLY A 110 31.35 -38.51 12.17
N ASP A 111 30.59 -37.48 11.82
CA ASP A 111 30.78 -36.69 10.58
C ASP A 111 32.20 -36.12 10.49
N SER A 112 32.82 -35.77 11.63
CA SER A 112 34.26 -35.57 11.74
C SER A 112 34.94 -36.77 12.41
N LYS A 113 35.73 -37.52 11.63
CA LYS A 113 36.51 -38.69 12.07
C LYS A 113 37.49 -38.39 13.22
N GLU A 114 37.87 -37.14 13.42
CA GLU A 114 38.82 -36.73 14.47
C GLU A 114 38.09 -36.33 15.76
N PHE A 115 37.12 -35.43 15.70
CA PHE A 115 36.33 -35.01 16.88
C PHE A 115 35.65 -36.19 17.59
N SER A 116 35.16 -37.17 16.83
CA SER A 116 34.46 -38.35 17.35
C SER A 116 35.37 -39.34 18.10
N LYS A 117 36.70 -39.25 17.95
CA LYS A 117 37.67 -40.10 18.66
C LYS A 117 37.76 -39.79 20.15
N SER A 118 37.57 -38.52 20.52
CA SER A 118 37.57 -38.09 21.92
C SER A 118 36.20 -38.30 22.58
N ASN A 119 36.20 -38.68 23.87
CA ASN A 119 34.99 -38.66 24.70
C ASN A 119 34.82 -37.37 25.51
N ILE A 120 35.77 -36.44 25.37
CA ILE A 120 35.83 -35.16 26.08
C ILE A 120 35.99 -34.01 25.08
N PHE A 121 35.19 -32.95 25.22
CA PHE A 121 35.33 -31.71 24.46
C PHE A 121 35.36 -30.50 25.39
N CYS A 122 36.41 -29.70 25.29
CA CYS A 122 36.70 -28.56 26.15
C CYS A 122 36.65 -27.25 25.37
N VAL A 123 35.91 -26.27 25.89
CA VAL A 123 35.92 -24.88 25.41
C VAL A 123 36.39 -23.97 26.53
N LEU A 124 37.57 -23.38 26.35
CA LEU A 124 38.22 -22.50 27.32
C LEU A 124 38.22 -21.06 26.83
N SER A 125 37.40 -20.20 27.45
CA SER A 125 37.42 -18.78 27.14
C SER A 125 38.14 -17.99 28.21
N GLY A 126 39.06 -17.14 27.77
CA GLY A 126 39.83 -16.22 28.61
C GLY A 126 39.14 -14.88 28.80
N LYS A 127 39.93 -13.83 28.98
CA LYS A 127 39.43 -12.46 28.89
C LYS A 127 38.99 -12.19 27.45
N SER A 128 38.02 -11.28 27.29
CA SER A 128 37.60 -10.83 25.96
C SER A 128 38.83 -10.42 25.16
N SER A 129 38.93 -10.91 23.92
CA SER A 129 39.92 -10.40 22.98
C SER A 129 39.79 -8.88 22.86
N LYS A 130 40.92 -8.19 22.64
CA LYS A 130 40.95 -6.75 22.34
C LYS A 130 40.90 -6.47 20.84
N ASP A 131 41.13 -7.49 20.02
CA ASP A 131 41.08 -7.38 18.56
C ASP A 131 39.63 -7.46 18.08
N GLU A 132 39.37 -6.91 16.89
CA GLU A 132 38.02 -6.83 16.30
C GLU A 132 37.38 -8.21 16.02
N ASN A 133 38.17 -9.29 16.06
CA ASN A 133 37.71 -10.66 15.80
C ASN A 133 37.55 -11.45 17.10
N ALA A 134 36.39 -12.06 17.28
CA ALA A 134 36.12 -12.99 18.38
C ALA A 134 36.90 -14.30 18.19
N THR A 135 37.49 -14.83 19.27
CA THR A 135 38.15 -16.14 19.26
C THR A 135 37.15 -17.26 18.95
N ILE A 136 37.59 -18.40 18.41
CA ILE A 136 36.68 -19.51 18.09
C ILE A 136 35.88 -20.02 19.31
N GLN A 137 36.44 -19.90 20.52
CA GLN A 137 35.75 -20.23 21.77
C GLN A 137 34.61 -19.25 22.07
N GLU A 138 34.82 -17.97 21.80
CA GLU A 138 33.81 -16.91 21.95
C GLU A 138 32.72 -17.07 20.89
N GLN A 139 33.08 -17.36 19.63
CA GLN A 139 32.13 -17.66 18.57
C GLN A 139 31.26 -18.88 18.92
N PHE A 140 31.86 -19.94 19.47
CA PHE A 140 31.12 -21.11 19.93
C PHE A 140 30.13 -20.76 21.05
N GLN A 141 30.52 -19.92 22.01
CA GLN A 141 29.61 -19.47 23.08
C GLN A 141 28.48 -18.59 22.56
N MET A 142 28.81 -17.66 21.67
CA MET A 142 27.83 -16.80 20.99
C MET A 142 26.83 -17.64 20.20
N TRP A 143 27.31 -18.62 19.44
CA TRP A 143 26.46 -19.57 18.72
C TRP A 143 25.57 -20.34 19.69
N LEU A 144 26.13 -20.93 20.74
CA LEU A 144 25.43 -21.84 21.66
C LEU A 144 24.39 -21.13 22.53
N LEU A 145 24.72 -19.96 23.07
CA LEU A 145 23.94 -19.29 24.12
C LEU A 145 23.42 -17.90 23.71
N GLY A 146 23.89 -17.34 22.61
CA GLY A 146 23.63 -15.94 22.24
C GLY A 146 24.47 -14.92 23.02
N TYR A 147 25.41 -15.36 23.86
CA TYR A 147 26.21 -14.50 24.74
C TYR A 147 27.65 -14.97 24.88
N GLN A 148 28.57 -14.02 24.95
CA GLN A 148 29.99 -14.25 25.20
C GLN A 148 30.25 -14.32 26.72
N LEU A 149 30.60 -15.50 27.20
CA LEU A 149 30.86 -15.74 28.63
C LEU A 149 32.36 -15.77 28.90
N THR A 150 32.96 -14.60 29.05
CA THR A 150 34.40 -14.47 29.38
C THR A 150 34.82 -15.29 30.60
N GLU A 151 36.08 -15.73 30.65
CA GLU A 151 36.64 -16.50 31.77
C GLU A 151 35.75 -17.69 32.17
N THR A 152 35.27 -18.47 31.21
CA THR A 152 34.36 -19.61 31.46
C THR A 152 34.93 -20.86 30.81
N PHE A 153 34.83 -21.99 31.51
CA PHE A 153 35.26 -23.28 31.02
C PHE A 153 34.05 -24.20 30.83
N PHE A 154 33.80 -24.61 29.59
CA PHE A 154 32.80 -25.63 29.24
C PHE A 154 33.49 -26.97 29.03
N LEU A 155 32.95 -28.01 29.65
CA LEU A 155 33.37 -29.39 29.53
C LEU A 155 32.18 -30.23 29.08
N PHE A 156 32.21 -30.67 27.83
CA PHE A 156 31.26 -31.61 27.27
C PHE A 156 31.80 -33.03 27.40
N LEU A 157 30.93 -33.94 27.80
CA LEU A 157 31.20 -35.36 27.90
C LEU A 157 30.25 -36.12 26.97
N LYS A 158 30.77 -37.11 26.25
CA LYS A 158 30.03 -37.83 25.21
C LYS A 158 28.79 -38.59 25.71
N ASN A 159 28.70 -38.82 27.02
CA ASN A 159 27.52 -39.36 27.70
C ASN A 159 26.41 -38.30 27.91
N GLU A 160 26.40 -37.23 27.10
CA GLU A 160 25.44 -36.13 27.18
C GLU A 160 25.48 -35.43 28.53
N LYS A 161 26.67 -35.09 29.03
CA LYS A 161 26.81 -34.25 30.23
C LYS A 161 27.62 -33.00 29.90
N LEU A 162 27.15 -31.84 30.34
CA LEU A 162 27.82 -30.55 30.18
C LEU A 162 28.14 -29.96 31.56
N ILE A 163 29.41 -29.70 31.84
CA ILE A 163 29.86 -29.00 33.05
C ILE A 163 30.37 -27.61 32.66
N ILE A 164 29.88 -26.56 33.31
CA ILE A 164 30.29 -25.17 33.07
C ILE A 164 30.89 -24.60 34.36
N LEU A 165 32.17 -24.24 34.35
CA LEU A 165 32.83 -23.55 35.46
C LEU A 165 32.87 -22.04 35.18
N THR A 166 32.16 -21.25 35.98
CA THR A 166 32.05 -19.79 35.78
C THR A 166 31.88 -19.00 37.10
N SER A 167 31.71 -17.68 37.03
CA SER A 167 31.51 -16.82 38.22
C SER A 167 30.09 -16.92 38.78
N ASP A 168 29.89 -16.58 40.06
CA ASP A 168 28.56 -16.53 40.70
C ASP A 168 27.53 -15.74 39.88
N LYS A 169 27.92 -14.58 39.35
CA LYS A 169 27.04 -13.75 38.51
C LYS A 169 26.59 -14.49 37.24
N LYS A 170 27.51 -15.17 36.55
CA LYS A 170 27.23 -15.91 35.31
C LYS A 170 26.47 -17.20 35.60
N LYS A 171 26.72 -17.83 36.74
CA LYS A 171 25.94 -18.97 37.23
C LYS A 171 24.47 -18.60 37.44
N LYS A 172 24.19 -17.44 38.05
CA LYS A 172 22.82 -16.91 38.19
C LYS A 172 22.15 -16.64 36.83
N PHE A 173 22.91 -16.15 35.85
CA PHE A 173 22.41 -15.97 34.48
C PHE A 173 22.07 -17.32 33.80
N LEU A 174 22.88 -18.36 34.01
CA LEU A 174 22.67 -19.72 33.49
C LEU A 174 21.68 -20.56 34.31
N GLN A 175 21.14 -20.03 35.41
CA GLN A 175 20.21 -20.75 36.29
C GLN A 175 18.98 -21.32 35.56
N PRO A 176 18.34 -20.59 34.63
CA PRO A 176 17.22 -21.15 33.87
C PRO A 176 17.61 -22.36 33.01
N LEU A 177 18.87 -22.43 32.54
CA LEU A 177 19.37 -23.57 31.77
C LEU A 177 19.50 -24.82 32.65
N LEU A 178 19.97 -24.66 33.90
CA LEU A 178 20.08 -25.73 34.89
C LEU A 178 18.71 -26.34 35.25
N GLU A 179 17.69 -25.50 35.35
CA GLU A 179 16.34 -25.92 35.76
C GLU A 179 15.59 -26.66 34.65
N ASN A 180 15.97 -26.44 33.38
CA ASN A 180 15.27 -26.99 32.22
C ASN A 180 16.05 -28.08 31.48
N ILE A 181 17.32 -28.29 31.81
CA ILE A 181 18.20 -29.26 31.16
C ILE A 181 18.98 -30.07 32.20
N ASP A 182 18.50 -31.28 32.49
CA ASP A 182 19.09 -32.20 33.49
C ASP A 182 20.57 -32.56 33.23
N VAL A 183 21.03 -32.40 31.98
CA VAL A 183 22.40 -32.71 31.57
C VAL A 183 23.44 -31.62 31.86
N VAL A 184 22.99 -30.43 32.30
CA VAL A 184 23.87 -29.27 32.56
C VAL A 184 24.17 -29.14 34.04
N GLU A 185 25.45 -28.98 34.39
CA GLU A 185 25.93 -28.72 35.74
C GLU A 185 26.82 -27.46 35.73
N VAL A 186 26.52 -26.47 36.60
CA VAL A 186 27.29 -25.22 36.68
C VAL A 186 28.05 -25.14 38.00
N LEU A 187 29.38 -25.11 37.92
CA LEU A 187 30.30 -24.95 39.04
C LEU A 187 30.65 -23.47 39.22
N GLU A 188 30.73 -23.05 40.49
CA GLU A 188 31.11 -21.68 40.84
C GLU A 188 32.62 -21.60 41.07
N ARG A 189 33.28 -20.65 40.41
CA ARG A 189 34.72 -20.42 40.56
C ARG A 189 35.04 -19.87 41.95
N ASN A 190 36.15 -20.31 42.52
CA ASN A 190 36.75 -19.75 43.74
C ASN A 190 38.21 -19.32 43.45
N ASN A 191 38.93 -18.78 44.45
CA ASN A 191 40.23 -18.13 44.24
C ASN A 191 41.29 -19.07 43.65
N ASP A 192 41.31 -20.35 44.04
CA ASP A 192 42.35 -21.32 43.62
C ASP A 192 41.81 -22.44 42.71
N ASN A 193 40.49 -22.59 42.58
CA ASN A 193 39.75 -23.62 41.81
C ASN A 193 40.18 -25.08 42.03
N ILE A 194 40.93 -25.37 43.11
CA ILE A 194 41.49 -26.70 43.39
C ILE A 194 40.38 -27.77 43.46
N ASP A 195 39.37 -27.58 44.30
CA ASP A 195 38.27 -28.55 44.47
C ASP A 195 37.47 -28.76 43.16
N ASN A 196 37.24 -27.68 42.41
CA ASN A 196 36.55 -27.72 41.12
C ASN A 196 37.36 -28.52 40.10
N PHE A 197 38.68 -28.29 40.04
CA PHE A 197 39.59 -29.03 39.17
C PHE A 197 39.74 -30.50 39.58
N GLU A 198 39.72 -30.83 40.87
CA GLU A 198 39.70 -32.23 41.31
C GLU A 198 38.41 -32.95 40.87
N LYS A 199 37.25 -32.30 41.00
CA LYS A 199 35.96 -32.83 40.54
C LYS A 199 35.94 -33.02 39.02
N ILE A 200 36.43 -32.04 38.27
CA ILE A 200 36.56 -32.11 36.81
C ILE A 200 37.53 -33.23 36.41
N LYS A 201 38.69 -33.33 37.06
CA LYS A 201 39.69 -34.37 36.83
C LYS A 201 39.10 -35.76 37.01
N LYS A 202 38.41 -36.00 38.12
CA LYS A 202 37.72 -37.27 38.38
C LYS A 202 36.74 -37.62 37.26
N THR A 203 35.94 -36.64 36.84
CA THR A 203 34.97 -36.82 35.75
C THR A 203 35.65 -37.14 34.40
N ILE A 204 36.77 -36.50 34.11
CA ILE A 204 37.59 -36.76 32.92
C ILE A 204 38.24 -38.16 32.98
N GLU A 205 38.71 -38.60 34.15
CA GLU A 205 39.28 -39.94 34.35
C GLU A 205 38.22 -41.03 34.20
N ASP A 206 37.02 -40.83 34.75
CA ASP A 206 35.88 -41.76 34.66
C ASP A 206 35.43 -41.99 33.21
N SER A 207 35.63 -41.02 32.32
CA SER A 207 35.29 -41.12 30.90
C SER A 207 36.19 -42.07 30.09
N LYS A 208 37.33 -42.51 30.65
CA LYS A 208 38.33 -43.39 30.03
C LYS A 208 38.82 -42.94 28.63
N SER A 209 38.76 -41.64 28.34
CA SER A 209 39.32 -41.05 27.09
C SER A 209 40.84 -40.93 27.19
N GLU A 210 41.59 -41.31 26.16
CA GLU A 210 43.04 -41.02 26.04
C GLU A 210 43.30 -39.61 25.47
N ASP A 211 42.34 -39.10 24.71
CA ASP A 211 42.40 -37.80 24.04
C ASP A 211 41.43 -36.78 24.69
N ILE A 212 41.74 -35.49 24.55
CA ILE A 212 40.87 -34.35 24.89
C ILE A 212 40.73 -33.48 23.64
N ALA A 213 39.50 -33.31 23.15
CA ALA A 213 39.22 -32.36 22.08
C ALA A 213 39.14 -30.95 22.68
N ILE A 214 39.84 -30.00 22.08
CA ILE A 214 39.92 -28.63 22.56
C ILE A 214 39.87 -27.65 21.38
N LEU A 215 39.22 -26.51 21.60
CA LEU A 215 39.33 -25.37 20.69
C LEU A 215 40.59 -24.58 21.03
N LYS A 216 41.56 -24.54 20.10
CA LYS A 216 42.79 -23.76 20.22
C LYS A 216 42.66 -22.47 19.43
N ASP A 217 42.96 -21.36 20.10
CA ASP A 217 43.05 -20.02 19.51
C ASP A 217 44.26 -19.32 20.11
N THR A 218 45.03 -18.60 19.30
CA THR A 218 46.25 -17.92 19.73
C THR A 218 45.96 -16.68 20.56
N ASP A 219 44.76 -16.10 20.42
CA ASP A 219 44.41 -14.81 21.01
C ASP A 219 43.68 -14.98 22.36
N ALA A 220 43.32 -16.22 22.69
CA ALA A 220 42.75 -16.58 23.99
C ALA A 220 43.80 -16.40 25.11
N THR A 221 43.58 -15.42 25.98
CA THR A 221 44.54 -15.05 27.03
C THR A 221 43.87 -14.75 28.38
N GLY A 222 44.65 -14.72 29.45
CA GLY A 222 44.21 -14.27 30.77
C GLY A 222 44.42 -15.32 31.87
N ILE A 223 44.49 -14.85 33.12
CA ILE A 223 44.87 -15.68 34.28
C ILE A 223 43.99 -16.94 34.38
N PHE A 224 42.67 -16.81 34.21
CA PHE A 224 41.76 -17.95 34.26
C PHE A 224 41.99 -18.96 33.13
N PHE A 225 42.25 -18.47 31.90
CA PHE A 225 42.55 -19.32 30.75
C PHE A 225 43.85 -20.11 30.99
N GLU A 226 44.92 -19.43 31.37
CA GLU A 226 46.22 -20.06 31.67
C GLU A 226 46.08 -21.11 32.77
N CYS A 227 45.37 -20.80 33.86
CA CYS A 227 45.13 -21.77 34.94
C CYS A 227 44.39 -23.02 34.46
N CYS A 228 43.34 -22.86 33.64
CA CYS A 228 42.59 -24.00 33.10
C CYS A 228 43.39 -24.79 32.07
N TYR A 229 44.17 -24.11 31.23
CA TYR A 229 45.01 -24.75 30.23
C TYR A 229 46.18 -25.53 30.87
N ASP A 230 46.83 -24.95 31.89
CA ASP A 230 47.83 -25.66 32.70
C ASP A 230 47.23 -26.86 33.43
N PHE A 231 45.98 -26.76 33.89
CA PHE A 231 45.26 -27.90 34.45
C PHE A 231 45.08 -29.02 33.42
N ILE A 232 44.62 -28.70 32.19
CA ILE A 232 44.48 -29.69 31.10
C ILE A 232 45.82 -30.36 30.78
N LYS A 233 46.90 -29.58 30.66
CA LYS A 233 48.25 -30.11 30.40
C LYS A 233 48.71 -31.09 31.48
N LYS A 234 48.43 -30.80 32.75
CA LYS A 234 48.78 -31.67 33.89
C LYS A 234 48.03 -33.02 33.90
N LEU A 235 46.98 -33.18 33.09
CA LEU A 235 46.29 -34.46 32.94
C LEU A 235 47.06 -35.48 32.09
N ASN A 236 48.13 -35.06 31.38
CA ASN A 236 48.97 -35.92 30.54
C ASN A 236 48.18 -36.72 29.49
N LYS A 237 47.16 -36.11 28.87
CA LYS A 237 46.35 -36.68 27.78
C LYS A 237 46.72 -36.04 26.43
N PHE A 238 46.43 -36.71 25.32
CA PHE A 238 46.68 -36.13 24.00
C PHE A 238 45.65 -35.04 23.69
N GLU A 239 46.12 -33.86 23.30
CA GLU A 239 45.26 -32.74 22.93
C GLU A 239 44.96 -32.76 21.42
N LEU A 240 43.69 -32.92 21.07
CA LEU A 240 43.22 -32.84 19.69
C LEU A 240 42.60 -31.46 19.45
N ASP A 241 43.19 -30.69 18.54
CA ASP A 241 42.62 -29.42 18.09
C ASP A 241 41.44 -29.69 17.14
N VAL A 242 40.26 -29.22 17.52
CA VAL A 242 39.02 -29.41 16.75
C VAL A 242 38.40 -28.10 16.27
N SER A 243 39.17 -27.00 16.30
CA SER A 243 38.73 -25.68 15.86
C SER A 243 38.14 -25.70 14.44
N ASN A 244 38.75 -26.43 13.51
CA ASN A 244 38.21 -26.54 12.14
C ASN A 244 36.98 -27.47 12.04
N ASN A 245 36.88 -28.50 12.88
CA ASN A 245 35.75 -29.43 12.85
C ASN A 245 34.46 -28.80 13.36
N ILE A 246 34.56 -27.82 14.28
CA ILE A 246 33.39 -27.16 14.87
C ILE A 246 32.80 -26.09 13.96
N LYS A 247 33.55 -25.55 12.98
CA LYS A 247 33.05 -24.48 12.09
C LYS A 247 31.77 -24.88 11.34
N HIS A 248 31.69 -26.12 10.86
CA HIS A 248 30.47 -26.67 10.25
C HIS A 248 29.26 -26.61 11.20
N LEU A 249 29.48 -26.83 12.50
CA LEU A 249 28.43 -26.74 13.51
C LEU A 249 27.97 -25.28 13.72
N LEU A 250 28.89 -24.33 13.67
CA LEU A 250 28.58 -22.89 13.80
C LEU A 250 27.76 -22.34 12.63
N ASN A 251 27.73 -23.04 11.50
CA ASN A 251 26.92 -22.68 10.32
C ASN A 251 25.44 -23.01 10.48
N PHE A 252 25.07 -23.82 11.48
CA PHE A 252 23.69 -24.14 11.77
C PHE A 252 22.91 -22.92 12.28
N ARG A 253 21.69 -22.73 11.77
CA ARG A 253 20.71 -21.74 12.21
C ARG A 253 19.48 -22.46 12.74
N SER A 254 19.12 -22.17 13.99
CA SER A 254 17.81 -22.59 14.52
C SER A 254 16.68 -21.69 14.00
N ASP A 255 15.43 -22.04 14.32
CA ASP A 255 14.28 -21.17 14.04
C ASP A 255 14.38 -19.79 14.71
N SER A 256 15.04 -19.71 15.86
CA SER A 256 15.29 -18.45 16.57
C SER A 256 16.35 -17.61 15.83
N ASP A 257 17.45 -18.25 15.44
CA ASP A 257 18.51 -17.60 14.65
C ASP A 257 17.96 -17.12 13.29
N MET A 258 17.07 -17.91 12.69
CA MET A 258 16.43 -17.60 11.42
C MET A 258 15.55 -16.35 11.51
N LYS A 259 14.79 -16.17 12.60
CA LYS A 259 14.01 -14.94 12.84
C LYS A 259 14.92 -13.72 12.97
N ILE A 260 16.04 -13.86 13.69
CA ILE A 260 17.03 -12.80 13.83
C ILE A 260 17.63 -12.46 12.45
N GLN A 261 18.03 -13.46 11.66
CA GLN A 261 18.65 -13.24 10.36
C GLN A 261 17.66 -12.69 9.32
N LYS A 262 16.37 -13.03 9.39
CA LYS A 262 15.33 -12.39 8.57
C LYS A 262 15.16 -10.92 8.95
N ASN A 263 15.07 -10.60 10.24
CA ASN A 263 15.04 -9.21 10.70
C ASN A 263 16.29 -8.44 10.24
N GLY A 264 17.49 -9.03 10.37
CA GLY A 264 18.73 -8.45 9.85
C GLY A 264 18.69 -8.20 8.34
N SER A 265 18.14 -9.14 7.57
CA SER A 265 17.99 -8.98 6.11
C SER A 265 17.01 -7.85 5.75
N ASP A 266 15.91 -7.72 6.48
CA ASP A 266 14.93 -6.64 6.29
C ASP A 266 15.52 -5.27 6.70
N ILE A 267 16.31 -5.21 7.78
CA ILE A 267 17.07 -4.01 8.17
C ILE A 267 18.04 -3.61 7.06
N ALA A 268 18.80 -4.57 6.49
CA ALA A 268 19.75 -4.30 5.41
C ALA A 268 19.03 -3.72 4.19
N CYS A 269 17.87 -4.27 3.82
CA CYS A 269 17.01 -3.74 2.76
C CYS A 269 16.53 -2.31 3.04
N ILE A 270 16.11 -2.02 4.27
CA ILE A 270 15.65 -0.69 4.67
C ILE A 270 16.77 0.33 4.60
N ILE A 271 17.97 0.01 5.11
CA ILE A 271 19.13 0.92 5.07
C ILE A 271 19.58 1.13 3.62
N LEU A 272 19.67 0.06 2.82
CA LEU A 272 20.02 0.15 1.40
C LEU A 272 19.08 1.12 0.66
N LYS A 273 17.75 0.93 0.78
CA LYS A 273 16.80 1.79 0.05
C LYS A 273 16.69 3.19 0.64
N SER A 274 16.61 3.31 1.97
CA SER A 274 16.33 4.58 2.64
C SER A 274 17.53 5.52 2.73
N ILE A 275 18.76 4.98 2.67
CA ILE A 275 19.99 5.76 2.78
C ILE A 275 20.75 5.71 1.46
N LEU A 276 21.31 4.57 1.06
CA LEU A 276 22.21 4.50 -0.09
C LEU A 276 21.50 4.86 -1.40
N ILE A 277 20.45 4.11 -1.77
CA ILE A 277 19.72 4.34 -3.01
C ILE A 277 19.08 5.74 -3.00
N THR A 278 18.45 6.17 -1.89
CA THR A 278 17.88 7.53 -1.80
C THR A 278 18.96 8.62 -1.97
N THR A 279 20.18 8.41 -1.45
CA THR A 279 21.27 9.39 -1.59
C THR A 279 21.79 9.43 -3.02
N ILE A 280 21.93 8.27 -3.67
CA ILE A 280 22.32 8.18 -5.08
C ILE A 280 21.25 8.86 -5.95
N GLU A 281 19.97 8.54 -5.75
CA GLU A 281 18.84 9.19 -6.44
C GLU A 281 18.91 10.72 -6.29
N ASN A 282 19.05 11.24 -5.05
CA ASN A 282 19.20 12.67 -4.82
C ASN A 282 20.40 13.28 -5.55
N ALA A 283 21.56 12.62 -5.51
CA ALA A 283 22.80 13.14 -6.10
C ALA A 283 22.78 13.09 -7.64
N LEU A 284 22.09 12.12 -8.24
CA LEU A 284 21.84 12.10 -9.68
C LEU A 284 20.90 13.24 -10.08
N ASP A 285 19.82 13.46 -9.34
CA ASP A 285 18.82 14.48 -9.65
C ASP A 285 19.31 15.92 -9.42
N SER A 286 20.14 16.16 -8.40
CA SER A 286 20.71 17.48 -8.11
C SER A 286 21.99 17.79 -8.87
N GLU A 287 22.48 16.86 -9.70
CA GLU A 287 23.81 16.88 -10.31
C GLU A 287 24.94 17.13 -9.29
N GLU A 288 24.72 16.74 -8.03
CA GLU A 288 25.70 16.92 -6.96
C GLU A 288 26.83 15.91 -7.08
N PHE A 289 28.06 16.41 -7.04
CA PHE A 289 29.26 15.60 -7.03
C PHE A 289 29.53 15.07 -5.62
N GLU A 290 28.84 14.01 -5.22
CA GLU A 290 29.16 13.25 -4.00
C GLU A 290 30.15 12.11 -4.31
N SER A 291 31.15 11.93 -3.43
CA SER A 291 32.10 10.81 -3.55
C SER A 291 31.50 9.49 -3.09
N HIS A 292 31.97 8.37 -3.66
CA HIS A 292 31.55 7.04 -3.21
C HIS A 292 31.79 6.84 -1.71
N GLU A 293 32.91 7.35 -1.19
CA GLU A 293 33.26 7.32 0.24
C GLU A 293 32.21 8.05 1.10
N MET A 294 31.79 9.26 0.71
CA MET A 294 30.77 10.02 1.44
C MET A 294 29.41 9.33 1.46
N ILE A 295 29.01 8.71 0.34
CA ILE A 295 27.74 7.99 0.26
C ILE A 295 27.78 6.74 1.15
N LYS A 296 28.89 5.98 1.13
CA LYS A 296 29.08 4.81 2.00
C LYS A 296 29.04 5.20 3.49
N ASP A 297 29.69 6.31 3.85
CA ASP A 297 29.74 6.83 5.22
C ASP A 297 28.36 7.15 5.78
N LYS A 298 27.42 7.61 4.95
CA LYS A 298 26.02 7.84 5.38
C LYS A 298 25.33 6.55 5.83
N ALA A 299 25.66 5.40 5.22
CA ALA A 299 25.16 4.10 5.67
C ALA A 299 25.84 3.64 6.97
N LEU A 300 27.14 3.87 7.13
CA LEU A 300 27.84 3.59 8.39
C LEU A 300 27.29 4.45 9.55
N LYS A 301 26.86 5.68 9.24
CA LYS A 301 26.23 6.61 10.19
C LYS A 301 24.70 6.58 10.12
N PHE A 302 24.09 5.43 9.84
CA PHE A 302 22.63 5.35 9.65
C PHE A 302 21.82 5.88 10.85
N HIS A 303 22.39 5.84 12.06
CA HIS A 303 21.78 6.38 13.28
C HIS A 303 21.49 7.88 13.21
N GLU A 304 22.24 8.65 12.40
CA GLU A 304 22.00 10.08 12.18
C GLU A 304 20.74 10.33 11.33
N ASN A 305 20.31 9.34 10.54
CA ASN A 305 19.14 9.43 9.69
C ASN A 305 17.85 9.11 10.47
N LYS A 306 17.24 10.15 11.04
CA LYS A 306 15.97 10.05 11.81
C LYS A 306 14.87 9.29 11.06
N LYS A 307 14.79 9.40 9.73
CA LYS A 307 13.77 8.72 8.91
C LYS A 307 14.02 7.23 8.80
N CYS A 308 15.29 6.83 8.69
CA CYS A 308 15.67 5.43 8.74
C CYS A 308 15.31 4.84 10.11
N ILE A 309 15.67 5.51 11.21
CA ILE A 309 15.40 5.06 12.57
C ILE A 309 13.89 4.91 12.86
N ILE A 310 13.06 5.87 12.45
CA ILE A 310 11.60 5.77 12.60
C ILE A 310 11.07 4.55 11.85
N LYS A 311 11.48 4.35 10.58
CA LYS A 311 11.05 3.19 9.79
C LYS A 311 11.48 1.86 10.42
N LEU A 312 12.70 1.77 10.95
CA LEU A 312 13.20 0.57 11.62
C LEU A 312 12.38 0.24 12.88
N ARG A 313 12.05 1.25 13.69
CA ARG A 313 11.24 1.08 14.90
C ARG A 313 9.79 0.73 14.60
N ASP A 314 9.16 1.42 13.64
CA ASP A 314 7.73 1.25 13.34
C ASP A 314 7.45 -0.08 12.62
N LYS A 315 8.31 -0.48 11.67
CA LYS A 315 8.09 -1.69 10.87
C LYS A 315 8.55 -2.97 11.54
N LEU A 316 9.73 -2.96 12.17
CA LEU A 316 10.38 -4.19 12.66
C LEU A 316 10.43 -4.29 14.19
N LYS A 317 10.16 -3.20 14.93
CA LYS A 317 10.25 -3.15 16.40
C LYS A 317 11.60 -3.64 16.95
N VAL A 318 12.68 -3.39 16.20
CA VAL A 318 14.05 -3.81 16.54
C VAL A 318 14.74 -2.77 17.40
N ASP A 319 15.64 -3.23 18.29
CA ASP A 319 16.57 -2.34 18.95
C ASP A 319 17.61 -1.85 17.95
N ILE A 320 17.89 -0.54 18.00
CA ILE A 320 18.82 0.13 17.10
C ILE A 320 20.26 -0.11 17.56
N ASP A 321 20.46 -0.30 18.86
CA ASP A 321 21.79 -0.52 19.44
C ASP A 321 22.35 -1.93 19.11
N ASP A 322 21.49 -2.85 18.64
CA ASP A 322 21.85 -4.21 18.21
C ASP A 322 22.23 -4.31 16.72
N ILE A 323 22.32 -3.17 16.00
CA ILE A 323 22.53 -3.12 14.55
C ILE A 323 23.89 -2.50 14.24
N ASP A 324 24.77 -3.27 13.62
CA ASP A 324 26.06 -2.81 13.12
C ASP A 324 26.13 -2.90 11.59
N VAL A 325 26.55 -1.82 10.93
CA VAL A 325 26.86 -1.86 9.49
C VAL A 325 28.35 -2.17 9.32
N ILE A 326 28.65 -3.41 8.89
CA ILE A 326 30.01 -3.94 8.78
C ILE A 326 30.61 -3.77 7.38
N TYR A 327 29.76 -3.61 6.36
CA TYR A 327 30.17 -3.46 4.96
C TYR A 327 29.23 -2.49 4.24
N SER A 328 29.79 -1.61 3.41
CA SER A 328 29.02 -0.71 2.53
C SER A 328 29.76 -0.50 1.22
N ASN A 329 29.03 -0.59 0.11
CA ASN A 329 29.58 -0.50 -1.23
C ASN A 329 28.78 0.44 -2.11
N VAL A 330 29.49 1.31 -2.81
CA VAL A 330 29.04 2.22 -3.85
C VAL A 330 30.17 2.31 -4.86
N GLN A 331 29.92 1.94 -6.11
CA GLN A 331 30.88 2.02 -7.21
C GLN A 331 30.14 2.43 -8.49
N SER A 332 30.73 3.32 -9.27
CA SER A 332 30.20 3.78 -10.56
C SER A 332 31.34 4.26 -11.46
N GLY A 333 31.05 4.50 -12.74
CA GLY A 333 32.05 4.92 -13.73
C GLY A 333 32.63 3.71 -14.47
N ASN A 334 33.95 3.65 -14.64
CA ASN A 334 34.59 2.72 -15.57
C ASN A 334 35.51 1.68 -14.90
N LYS A 335 35.53 1.62 -13.56
CA LYS A 335 36.40 0.72 -12.81
C LYS A 335 35.64 0.13 -11.64
N PHE A 336 35.45 -1.17 -11.70
CA PHE A 336 34.71 -1.93 -10.71
C PHE A 336 35.61 -2.98 -10.09
N ILE A 337 35.37 -3.27 -8.83
CA ILE A 337 36.03 -4.35 -8.10
C ILE A 337 34.95 -5.09 -7.31
N LEU A 338 34.66 -6.33 -7.70
CA LEU A 338 33.60 -7.13 -7.09
C LEU A 338 34.13 -7.93 -5.91
N ASN A 339 34.36 -7.24 -4.79
CA ASN A 339 34.70 -7.88 -3.53
C ASN A 339 34.07 -7.15 -2.34
N TYR A 340 34.09 -7.81 -1.18
CA TYR A 340 33.51 -7.31 0.05
C TYR A 340 34.49 -6.50 0.91
N LYS A 341 35.53 -5.93 0.29
CA LYS A 341 36.42 -5.00 0.99
C LYS A 341 35.87 -3.60 0.79
N ASN A 342 35.80 -2.83 1.87
CA ASN A 342 35.48 -1.41 1.76
C ASN A 342 36.55 -0.75 0.88
N SER A 343 36.14 -0.31 -0.32
CA SER A 343 37.02 0.38 -1.25
C SER A 343 37.18 1.82 -0.80
N ASN A 344 38.42 2.25 -0.57
CA ASN A 344 38.78 3.65 -0.29
C ASN A 344 38.85 4.47 -1.58
N ASP A 345 37.96 4.18 -2.52
CA ASP A 345 37.90 4.92 -3.76
C ASP A 345 37.24 6.28 -3.50
N LYS A 346 37.97 7.34 -3.86
CA LYS A 346 37.52 8.73 -3.75
C LYS A 346 36.89 9.24 -5.04
N ASN A 347 36.65 8.34 -6.00
CA ASN A 347 35.89 8.65 -7.19
C ASN A 347 34.49 9.18 -6.83
N TYR A 348 34.04 10.10 -7.66
CA TYR A 348 32.71 10.66 -7.57
C TYR A 348 31.68 9.71 -8.17
N LEU A 349 30.46 9.81 -7.66
CA LEU A 349 29.31 9.18 -8.31
C LEU A 349 29.28 9.64 -9.78
N SER A 350 29.27 8.68 -10.69
CA SER A 350 29.30 8.95 -12.11
C SER A 350 27.88 9.29 -12.56
N GLN A 351 27.76 10.44 -13.22
CA GLN A 351 26.53 10.91 -13.87
C GLN A 351 26.42 10.41 -15.32
N ASN A 352 27.43 9.66 -15.79
CA ASN A 352 27.48 9.16 -17.16
C ASN A 352 26.68 7.85 -17.29
N GLU A 353 26.26 7.56 -18.51
CA GLU A 353 25.62 6.29 -18.88
C GLU A 353 26.43 5.07 -18.40
N GLY A 354 25.77 4.11 -17.75
CA GLY A 354 26.45 2.95 -17.18
C GLY A 354 25.72 2.28 -16.02
N THR A 355 26.51 1.71 -15.12
CA THR A 355 26.06 0.90 -14.00
C THR A 355 26.58 1.46 -12.68
N ILE A 356 25.71 1.47 -11.66
CA ILE A 356 26.06 1.87 -10.29
C ILE A 356 25.84 0.67 -9.37
N LEU A 357 26.92 0.14 -8.80
CA LEU A 357 26.84 -0.95 -7.81
C LEU A 357 26.58 -0.36 -6.44
N VAL A 358 25.59 -0.91 -5.73
CA VAL A 358 25.23 -0.48 -4.37
C VAL A 358 24.99 -1.71 -3.49
N GLY A 359 25.60 -1.76 -2.32
CA GLY A 359 25.48 -2.91 -1.43
C GLY A 359 25.73 -2.56 0.02
N ILE A 360 25.16 -3.37 0.92
CA ILE A 360 25.33 -3.22 2.35
C ILE A 360 25.35 -4.60 3.03
N GLY A 361 26.26 -4.75 3.98
CA GLY A 361 26.36 -5.87 4.89
C GLY A 361 26.20 -5.37 6.31
N ILE A 362 25.30 -6.00 7.06
CA ILE A 362 25.02 -5.64 8.44
C ILE A 362 25.12 -6.86 9.35
N LYS A 363 25.26 -6.61 10.65
CA LYS A 363 25.18 -7.59 11.73
C LYS A 363 24.04 -7.17 12.64
N TYR A 364 23.07 -8.05 12.86
CA TYR A 364 21.96 -7.81 13.79
C TYR A 364 21.91 -8.94 14.81
N LYS A 365 22.03 -8.59 16.11
CA LYS A 365 22.20 -9.57 17.20
C LYS A 365 23.21 -10.65 16.83
N GLU A 366 24.38 -10.19 16.41
CA GLU A 366 25.54 -11.00 16.04
C GLU A 366 25.41 -11.83 14.74
N LEU A 367 24.26 -11.84 14.07
CA LEU A 367 24.10 -12.53 12.78
C LEU A 367 24.20 -11.57 11.59
N CYS A 368 25.11 -11.89 10.67
CA CYS A 368 25.39 -11.14 9.46
C CYS A 368 24.35 -11.40 8.37
N CYS A 369 24.04 -10.35 7.62
CA CYS A 369 23.22 -10.36 6.41
C CYS A 369 23.87 -9.44 5.37
N ASN A 370 23.69 -9.75 4.09
CA ASN A 370 24.25 -8.97 2.99
C ASN A 370 23.27 -8.85 1.82
N ILE A 371 23.26 -7.69 1.17
CA ILE A 371 22.53 -7.42 -0.05
C ILE A 371 23.37 -6.55 -0.99
N THR A 372 23.34 -6.84 -2.29
CA THR A 372 23.91 -5.98 -3.33
C THR A 372 22.99 -5.92 -4.53
N ARG A 373 22.85 -4.72 -5.09
CA ARG A 373 22.08 -4.42 -6.28
C ARG A 373 22.92 -3.61 -7.25
N THR A 374 22.56 -3.69 -8.51
CA THR A 374 23.09 -2.82 -9.56
C THR A 374 21.95 -1.90 -10.00
N LEU A 375 22.19 -0.60 -10.00
CA LEU A 375 21.33 0.41 -10.61
C LEU A 375 21.86 0.71 -12.02
N LEU A 376 20.94 1.05 -12.92
CA LEU A 376 21.21 1.30 -14.33
C LEU A 376 20.95 2.77 -14.63
N LEU A 377 21.95 3.52 -15.11
CA LEU A 377 21.81 4.93 -15.46
C LEU A 377 21.95 5.07 -16.98
N ASN A 378 20.95 5.62 -17.68
CA ASN A 378 20.91 5.76 -19.14
C ASN A 378 21.39 4.47 -19.85
N ALA A 379 20.95 3.31 -19.35
CA ALA A 379 21.56 2.03 -19.70
C ALA A 379 21.25 1.58 -21.14
N LYS A 380 22.32 1.27 -21.88
CA LYS A 380 22.27 0.67 -23.22
C LYS A 380 21.76 -0.77 -23.19
N SER A 381 21.39 -1.30 -24.36
CA SER A 381 20.92 -2.68 -24.52
C SER A 381 21.88 -3.71 -23.92
N GLN A 382 23.20 -3.50 -24.04
CA GLN A 382 24.22 -4.39 -23.49
C GLN A 382 24.17 -4.47 -21.94
N HIS A 383 23.98 -3.33 -21.27
CA HIS A 383 23.84 -3.27 -19.82
C HIS A 383 22.55 -4.00 -19.37
N LYS A 384 21.44 -3.74 -20.07
CA LYS A 384 20.11 -4.33 -19.78
C LYS A 384 20.12 -5.86 -20.01
N GLU A 385 20.72 -6.33 -21.10
CA GLU A 385 20.87 -7.76 -21.40
C GLU A 385 21.75 -8.47 -20.37
N LEU A 386 22.92 -7.90 -20.01
CA LEU A 386 23.81 -8.53 -19.02
C LEU A 386 23.19 -8.55 -17.61
N TYR A 387 22.44 -7.50 -17.23
CA TYR A 387 21.69 -7.49 -15.98
C TYR A 387 20.66 -8.62 -15.93
N ASN A 388 19.82 -8.72 -16.96
CA ASN A 388 18.80 -9.78 -17.06
C ASN A 388 19.41 -11.17 -17.06
N PHE A 389 20.55 -11.35 -17.74
CA PHE A 389 21.27 -12.61 -17.75
C PHE A 389 21.86 -12.97 -16.38
N THR A 390 22.39 -11.98 -15.65
CA THR A 390 22.89 -12.17 -14.27
C THR A 390 21.75 -12.63 -13.34
N VAL A 391 20.57 -12.00 -13.43
CA VAL A 391 19.37 -12.42 -12.68
C VAL A 391 18.93 -13.84 -13.06
N ALA A 392 19.03 -14.20 -14.34
CA ALA A 392 18.70 -15.55 -14.81
C ALA A 392 19.68 -16.61 -14.26
N ILE A 393 20.98 -16.32 -14.22
CA ILE A 393 22.01 -17.19 -13.62
C ILE A 393 21.73 -17.39 -12.12
N GLU A 394 21.44 -16.31 -11.39
CA GLU A 394 21.11 -16.39 -9.96
C GLU A 394 19.89 -17.28 -9.71
N LYS A 395 18.79 -17.08 -10.47
CA LYS A 395 17.58 -17.92 -10.38
C LYS A 395 17.88 -19.39 -10.69
N TYR A 396 18.73 -19.66 -11.68
CA TYR A 396 19.17 -21.02 -11.99
C TYR A 396 19.98 -21.64 -10.84
N ILE A 397 20.91 -20.89 -10.23
CA ILE A 397 21.68 -21.38 -9.08
C ILE A 397 20.77 -21.75 -7.91
N ILE A 398 19.83 -20.87 -7.57
CA ILE A 398 18.86 -21.10 -6.48
C ILE A 398 18.03 -22.35 -6.73
N LYS A 399 17.57 -22.56 -7.97
CA LYS A 399 16.64 -23.64 -8.30
C LYS A 399 17.32 -24.99 -8.54
N GLU A 400 18.48 -25.00 -9.21
CA GLU A 400 19.06 -26.22 -9.81
C GLU A 400 20.45 -26.58 -9.23
N CYS A 401 21.11 -25.67 -8.50
CA CYS A 401 22.47 -25.85 -7.99
C CYS A 401 22.55 -25.93 -6.46
N LEU A 402 21.78 -25.14 -5.72
CA LEU A 402 21.80 -25.14 -4.25
C LEU A 402 21.02 -26.32 -3.65
N ILE A 403 21.45 -27.52 -4.00
CA ILE A 403 20.88 -28.78 -3.54
C ILE A 403 21.75 -29.31 -2.40
N VAL A 404 21.12 -29.69 -1.30
CA VAL A 404 21.79 -30.28 -0.13
C VAL A 404 22.72 -31.43 -0.54
N SER A 405 23.91 -31.49 0.06
CA SER A 405 24.97 -32.45 -0.23
C SER A 405 25.69 -32.28 -1.57
N MET A 406 25.37 -31.27 -2.39
CA MET A 406 26.15 -30.91 -3.56
C MET A 406 27.46 -30.21 -3.15
N SER A 407 28.59 -30.55 -3.79
CA SER A 407 29.87 -29.90 -3.50
C SER A 407 29.89 -28.46 -4.02
N TYR A 408 30.59 -27.56 -3.32
CA TYR A 408 30.69 -26.15 -3.73
C TYR A 408 31.35 -25.99 -5.12
N SER A 409 32.32 -26.85 -5.44
CA SER A 409 32.94 -26.95 -6.77
C SER A 409 31.91 -27.27 -7.85
N ASP A 410 31.00 -28.21 -7.61
CA ASP A 410 29.98 -28.61 -8.58
C ASP A 410 28.93 -27.51 -8.79
N VAL A 411 28.53 -26.82 -7.71
CA VAL A 411 27.64 -25.64 -7.79
C VAL A 411 28.27 -24.58 -8.70
N TYR A 412 29.56 -24.26 -8.50
CA TYR A 412 30.27 -23.29 -9.34
C TYR A 412 30.36 -23.73 -10.80
N LYS A 413 30.77 -24.98 -11.06
CA LYS A 413 30.88 -25.54 -12.41
C LYS A 413 29.53 -25.54 -13.13
N LYS A 414 28.43 -25.86 -12.45
CA LYS A 414 27.08 -25.79 -13.03
C LYS A 414 26.70 -24.36 -13.42
N ALA A 415 27.02 -23.37 -12.58
CA ALA A 415 26.77 -21.96 -12.91
C ALA A 415 27.55 -21.54 -14.18
N VAL A 416 28.84 -21.89 -14.27
CA VAL A 416 29.68 -21.61 -15.45
C VAL A 416 29.20 -22.37 -16.70
N ASN A 417 28.69 -23.58 -16.56
CA ASN A 417 28.12 -24.33 -17.69
C ASN A 417 26.81 -23.69 -18.19
N TYR A 418 25.97 -23.19 -17.28
CA TYR A 418 24.76 -22.45 -17.63
C TYR A 418 25.11 -21.13 -18.35
N LEU A 419 26.12 -20.41 -17.85
CA LEU A 419 26.68 -19.22 -18.50
C LEU A 419 27.07 -19.50 -19.96
N LYS A 420 27.90 -20.53 -20.19
CA LYS A 420 28.39 -20.91 -21.52
C LYS A 420 27.27 -21.33 -22.49
N SER A 421 26.25 -22.00 -21.98
CA SER A 421 25.19 -22.60 -22.80
C SER A 421 24.12 -21.58 -23.23
N ASN A 422 23.83 -20.59 -22.39
CA ASN A 422 22.70 -19.67 -22.58
C ASN A 422 23.12 -18.27 -23.03
N LYS A 423 24.43 -17.93 -23.08
CA LYS A 423 24.89 -16.61 -23.54
C LYS A 423 24.46 -16.26 -24.97
N ARG A 424 24.22 -17.27 -25.81
CA ARG A 424 23.82 -17.11 -27.23
C ARG A 424 22.41 -16.56 -27.43
N GLU A 425 21.59 -16.55 -26.38
CA GLU A 425 20.24 -15.97 -26.43
C GLU A 425 20.27 -14.44 -26.43
N TYR A 426 21.41 -13.83 -26.08
CA TYR A 426 21.57 -12.39 -25.93
C TYR A 426 22.43 -11.82 -27.07
N SER A 427 21.77 -11.07 -27.96
CA SER A 427 22.37 -10.57 -29.21
C SER A 427 23.56 -9.64 -28.98
N SER A 428 23.57 -8.86 -27.89
CA SER A 428 24.66 -7.93 -27.60
C SER A 428 25.83 -8.56 -26.84
N LEU A 429 25.66 -9.77 -26.34
CA LEU A 429 26.65 -10.46 -25.50
C LEU A 429 27.33 -11.63 -26.22
N CYS A 430 26.86 -12.02 -27.41
CA CYS A 430 27.32 -13.23 -28.09
C CYS A 430 28.79 -13.19 -28.50
N ASP A 431 29.31 -12.00 -28.81
CA ASP A 431 30.69 -11.78 -29.27
C ASP A 431 31.67 -11.52 -28.12
N ILE A 432 31.21 -11.62 -26.86
CA ILE A 432 32.02 -11.38 -25.66
C ILE A 432 32.27 -12.70 -24.93
N ASP A 433 33.52 -12.93 -24.55
CA ASP A 433 33.91 -14.03 -23.68
C ASP A 433 33.58 -13.69 -22.22
N LEU A 434 32.28 -13.66 -21.90
CA LEU A 434 31.73 -13.34 -20.58
C LEU A 434 32.31 -14.21 -19.45
N GLU A 435 32.81 -15.39 -19.78
CA GLU A 435 33.47 -16.29 -18.84
C GLU A 435 34.69 -15.66 -18.16
N ASP A 436 35.42 -14.79 -18.87
CA ASP A 436 36.62 -14.13 -18.33
C ASP A 436 36.29 -13.01 -17.34
N TYR A 437 35.06 -12.49 -17.41
CA TYR A 437 34.56 -11.41 -16.53
C TYR A 437 33.75 -11.94 -15.35
N PHE A 438 33.34 -13.21 -15.37
CA PHE A 438 32.52 -13.80 -14.33
C PHE A 438 33.28 -13.93 -13.00
N VAL A 439 32.59 -13.67 -11.89
CA VAL A 439 33.19 -13.76 -10.56
C VAL A 439 33.75 -15.17 -10.26
N LYS A 440 34.91 -15.20 -9.58
CA LYS A 440 35.57 -16.46 -9.18
C LYS A 440 34.93 -17.14 -7.97
N CYS A 441 34.07 -16.42 -7.25
CA CYS A 441 33.33 -16.87 -6.09
C CYS A 441 31.88 -16.45 -6.26
N ILE A 442 30.95 -17.40 -6.26
CA ILE A 442 29.52 -17.12 -6.46
C ILE A 442 28.73 -17.02 -5.14
N GLY A 443 29.42 -17.05 -4.01
CA GLY A 443 28.79 -16.94 -2.71
C GLY A 443 29.60 -17.60 -1.59
N HIS A 444 29.10 -17.49 -0.37
CA HIS A 444 29.71 -18.07 0.83
C HIS A 444 28.66 -18.27 1.92
N VAL A 445 28.99 -19.07 2.94
CA VAL A 445 28.16 -19.16 4.15
C VAL A 445 28.21 -17.83 4.92
N ILE A 446 27.07 -17.38 5.43
CA ILE A 446 26.94 -16.13 6.18
C ILE A 446 26.20 -16.34 7.52
N GLY A 447 26.72 -15.77 8.59
CA GLY A 447 26.07 -15.74 9.90
C GLY A 447 26.90 -15.03 10.95
N LEU A 448 27.44 -15.74 11.95
CA LEU A 448 28.27 -15.08 12.97
C LEU A 448 29.44 -14.34 12.32
N GLU A 449 30.10 -15.03 11.40
CA GLU A 449 31.07 -14.44 10.49
C GLU A 449 30.39 -13.95 9.21
N PHE A 450 30.87 -12.81 8.71
CA PHE A 450 30.41 -12.28 7.42
C PHE A 450 30.89 -13.18 6.27
N MET A 451 32.15 -13.63 6.32
CA MET A 451 32.75 -14.47 5.29
C MET A 451 33.89 -15.31 5.85
N GLU A 452 33.77 -16.63 5.69
CA GLU A 452 34.85 -17.57 6.00
C GLU A 452 35.46 -18.17 4.74
N LYS A 453 36.80 -18.32 4.72
CA LYS A 453 37.55 -18.75 3.53
C LYS A 453 37.26 -20.21 3.14
N GLU A 454 36.99 -21.05 4.13
CA GLU A 454 36.71 -22.47 3.96
C GLU A 454 35.33 -22.72 3.32
N PHE A 455 34.42 -21.76 3.46
CA PHE A 455 33.03 -21.86 3.00
C PHE A 455 32.75 -20.99 1.75
N LEU A 456 33.76 -20.71 0.94
CA LEU A 456 33.60 -20.01 -0.34
C LEU A 456 33.15 -20.96 -1.45
N ILE A 457 32.08 -20.61 -2.18
CA ILE A 457 31.57 -21.35 -3.33
C ILE A 457 32.42 -21.00 -4.56
N THR A 458 33.46 -21.80 -4.78
CA THR A 458 34.47 -21.61 -5.84
C THR A 458 34.74 -22.93 -6.55
N GLU A 459 35.34 -22.86 -7.75
CA GLU A 459 35.69 -24.05 -8.52
C GLU A 459 36.60 -25.03 -7.75
N ASN A 460 37.46 -24.53 -6.88
CA ASN A 460 38.47 -25.33 -6.18
C ASN A 460 37.98 -25.95 -4.86
N ASN A 461 36.79 -25.59 -4.39
CA ASN A 461 36.27 -26.06 -3.10
C ASN A 461 35.51 -27.39 -3.25
N VAL A 462 36.25 -28.50 -3.25
CA VAL A 462 35.70 -29.85 -3.44
C VAL A 462 35.29 -30.56 -2.15
N ASN A 463 35.79 -30.11 -1.00
CA ASN A 463 35.63 -30.80 0.28
C ASN A 463 34.40 -30.34 1.07
N THR A 464 33.80 -29.21 0.68
CA THR A 464 32.64 -28.61 1.34
C THR A 464 31.38 -28.81 0.50
N VAL A 465 30.27 -29.08 1.17
CA VAL A 465 28.97 -29.35 0.54
C VAL A 465 27.91 -28.38 1.04
N ILE A 466 26.81 -28.25 0.29
CA ILE A 466 25.64 -27.49 0.71
C ILE A 466 24.96 -28.17 1.91
N GLU A 467 24.78 -27.42 2.99
CA GLU A 467 24.27 -27.89 4.28
C GLU A 467 22.82 -27.44 4.50
N LYS A 468 22.11 -28.19 5.36
CA LYS A 468 20.75 -27.86 5.80
C LYS A 468 20.81 -26.90 6.99
N ASN A 469 19.77 -26.09 7.13
CA ASN A 469 19.66 -25.07 8.18
C ASN A 469 20.88 -24.13 8.15
N THR A 470 21.30 -23.74 6.96
CA THR A 470 22.46 -22.88 6.74
C THR A 470 22.08 -21.71 5.85
N SER A 471 22.60 -20.54 6.19
CA SER A 471 22.41 -19.32 5.41
C SER A 471 23.62 -19.03 4.55
N TYR A 472 23.37 -18.60 3.32
CA TYR A 472 24.38 -18.27 2.32
C TYR A 472 24.17 -16.85 1.82
N ASN A 473 25.27 -16.16 1.55
CA ASN A 473 25.29 -14.96 0.73
C ASN A 473 25.56 -15.39 -0.71
N LEU A 474 24.51 -15.51 -1.53
CA LEU A 474 24.63 -15.83 -2.95
C LEU A 474 25.02 -14.55 -3.69
N SER A 475 26.09 -14.59 -4.47
CA SER A 475 26.72 -13.40 -5.03
C SER A 475 27.16 -13.65 -6.46
N VAL A 476 26.40 -13.13 -7.43
CA VAL A 476 26.60 -13.39 -8.86
C VAL A 476 26.90 -12.07 -9.56
N GLY A 477 27.93 -12.04 -10.40
CA GLY A 477 28.27 -10.83 -11.13
C GLY A 477 29.34 -11.01 -12.20
N PHE A 478 29.54 -9.92 -12.94
CA PHE A 478 30.55 -9.77 -13.97
C PHE A 478 31.33 -8.48 -13.72
N GLU A 479 32.64 -8.59 -13.60
CA GLU A 479 33.54 -7.50 -13.26
C GLU A 479 34.19 -6.92 -14.51
N ASN A 480 34.09 -5.59 -14.73
CA ASN A 480 34.78 -4.85 -15.79
C ASN A 480 34.55 -5.37 -17.23
N VAL A 481 33.30 -5.68 -17.59
CA VAL A 481 32.91 -6.04 -18.96
C VAL A 481 33.09 -4.84 -19.89
N HIS A 482 33.67 -5.06 -21.08
CA HIS A 482 33.86 -4.00 -22.07
C HIS A 482 32.54 -3.62 -22.75
N GLY A 483 32.15 -2.35 -22.62
CA GLY A 483 31.05 -1.74 -23.34
C GLY A 483 31.40 -1.41 -24.80
N TYR A 484 30.38 -1.27 -25.65
CA TYR A 484 30.55 -0.86 -27.05
C TYR A 484 31.24 0.51 -27.24
N ASP A 485 31.14 1.38 -26.24
CA ASP A 485 31.73 2.71 -26.17
C ASP A 485 33.15 2.72 -25.59
N LYS A 486 33.76 1.54 -25.38
CA LYS A 486 35.06 1.33 -24.71
C LYS A 486 35.06 1.67 -23.21
N ASN A 487 33.92 1.99 -22.61
CA ASN A 487 33.80 2.11 -21.15
C ASN A 487 33.57 0.71 -20.56
N ASN A 488 34.23 0.42 -19.44
CA ASN A 488 33.99 -0.84 -18.73
C ASN A 488 32.80 -0.66 -17.79
N PHE A 489 31.96 -1.67 -17.66
CA PHE A 489 30.85 -1.69 -16.71
C PHE A 489 30.84 -3.00 -15.93
N ALA A 490 30.04 -3.07 -14.87
CA ALA A 490 29.91 -4.28 -14.07
C ALA A 490 28.47 -4.49 -13.61
N ILE A 491 28.08 -5.75 -13.48
CA ILE A 491 26.81 -6.13 -12.87
C ILE A 491 27.14 -6.99 -11.66
N TRP A 492 26.56 -6.66 -10.50
CA TRP A 492 26.70 -7.46 -9.29
C TRP A 492 25.40 -7.51 -8.50
N ILE A 493 24.95 -8.73 -8.21
CA ILE A 493 23.73 -9.02 -7.46
C ILE A 493 24.10 -9.97 -6.35
N SER A 494 23.74 -9.62 -5.11
CA SER A 494 23.84 -10.56 -4.01
C SER A 494 22.64 -10.51 -3.08
N ASP A 495 22.28 -11.68 -2.57
CA ASP A 495 21.15 -11.89 -1.68
C ASP A 495 21.53 -12.86 -0.55
N THR A 496 21.02 -12.58 0.65
CA THR A 496 21.09 -13.54 1.75
C THR A 496 19.96 -14.54 1.58
N ILE A 497 20.32 -15.82 1.51
CA ILE A 497 19.39 -16.94 1.33
C ILE A 497 19.55 -17.94 2.47
N PHE A 498 18.48 -18.67 2.79
CA PHE A 498 18.46 -19.71 3.80
C PHE A 498 18.00 -21.03 3.19
N ILE A 499 18.68 -22.12 3.53
CA ILE A 499 18.28 -23.48 3.14
C ILE A 499 17.73 -24.18 4.37
N ASN A 500 16.45 -24.54 4.36
CA ASN A 500 15.80 -25.17 5.51
C ASN A 500 16.15 -26.67 5.64
N ASP A 501 15.60 -27.32 6.67
CA ASP A 501 15.74 -28.74 6.96
C ASP A 501 15.26 -29.68 5.84
N LYS A 502 14.31 -29.23 5.01
CA LYS A 502 13.80 -29.92 3.82
C LYS A 502 14.66 -29.70 2.58
N GLY A 503 15.60 -28.78 2.62
CA GLY A 503 16.44 -28.39 1.48
C GLY A 503 15.79 -27.36 0.55
N GLU A 504 14.75 -26.66 1.00
CA GLU A 504 14.11 -25.57 0.25
C GLU A 504 14.87 -24.26 0.50
N VAL A 505 15.09 -23.49 -0.57
CA VAL A 505 15.81 -22.21 -0.52
C VAL A 505 14.82 -21.06 -0.35
N THR A 506 15.04 -20.22 0.66
CA THR A 506 14.26 -18.99 0.91
C THR A 506 15.16 -17.77 0.76
N ILE A 507 14.74 -16.77 -0.01
CA ILE A 507 15.47 -15.50 -0.15
C ILE A 507 15.03 -14.57 0.99
N LEU A 508 15.98 -14.10 1.80
CA LEU A 508 15.68 -13.26 2.96
C LEU A 508 15.68 -11.77 2.62
N THR A 509 16.34 -11.39 1.54
CA THR A 509 16.51 -10.01 1.06
C THR A 509 15.59 -9.67 -0.12
N ASP A 510 14.41 -10.30 -0.16
CA ASP A 510 13.40 -10.17 -1.22
C ASP A 510 12.62 -8.85 -1.20
N ALA A 511 12.74 -8.06 -0.11
CA ALA A 511 12.09 -6.76 0.04
C ALA A 511 12.57 -5.68 -0.95
N ILE A 512 13.71 -5.89 -1.63
CA ILE A 512 14.22 -4.99 -2.67
C ILE A 512 14.16 -5.69 -4.03
N SER A 513 13.37 -5.12 -4.94
CA SER A 513 13.15 -5.64 -6.29
C SER A 513 14.45 -5.76 -7.09
N LYS A 514 14.47 -6.76 -7.98
CA LYS A 514 15.48 -6.99 -9.02
C LYS A 514 14.91 -6.76 -10.43
N GLU A 515 13.70 -6.20 -10.52
CA GLU A 515 13.07 -5.90 -11.80
C GLU A 515 13.68 -4.66 -12.43
N ILE A 516 13.99 -4.75 -13.73
CA ILE A 516 14.73 -3.71 -14.45
C ILE A 516 14.03 -2.34 -14.38
N ASN A 517 12.69 -2.31 -14.40
CA ASN A 517 11.89 -1.09 -14.33
C ASN A 517 12.04 -0.36 -12.98
N THR A 518 12.48 -1.04 -11.93
CA THR A 518 12.64 -0.46 -10.59
C THR A 518 14.05 0.04 -10.30
N ILE A 519 15.02 -0.32 -11.14
CA ILE A 519 16.44 -0.03 -10.95
C ILE A 519 17.05 0.78 -12.10
N SER A 520 16.27 1.08 -13.14
CA SER A 520 16.69 1.86 -14.31
C SER A 520 16.29 3.31 -14.14
N TYR A 521 17.26 4.20 -14.33
CA TYR A 521 17.14 5.65 -14.26
C TYR A 521 17.49 6.23 -15.63
N GLU A 522 16.62 7.09 -16.14
CA GLU A 522 16.83 7.82 -17.39
C GLU A 522 16.89 9.31 -17.06
N LEU A 523 18.07 9.93 -17.21
CA LEU A 523 18.26 11.37 -17.04
C LEU A 523 17.92 12.06 -18.36
N GLU A 524 17.17 13.16 -18.30
CA GLU A 524 16.89 13.98 -19.48
C GLU A 524 18.19 14.67 -19.91
N ASP A 525 18.69 14.37 -21.11
CA ASP A 525 19.88 15.03 -21.66
C ASP A 525 19.62 16.54 -21.76
N SER A 526 20.18 17.31 -20.83
CA SER A 526 20.36 18.74 -20.99
C SER A 526 21.28 18.94 -22.20
N LYS A 527 20.76 19.63 -23.21
CA LYS A 527 21.42 19.89 -24.50
C LYS A 527 22.92 20.15 -24.34
N SER A 528 23.75 19.24 -24.85
CA SER A 528 25.11 19.58 -25.23
C SER A 528 25.05 20.19 -26.64
N ASP A 529 25.04 21.51 -26.68
CA ASP A 529 25.58 22.26 -27.82
C ASP A 529 27.06 21.85 -27.97
N ASP A 530 27.38 21.05 -28.98
CA ASP A 530 28.62 21.20 -29.72
C ASP A 530 28.51 20.57 -31.10
N GLU A 531 29.00 21.33 -32.08
CA GLU A 531 28.87 21.13 -33.51
C GLU A 531 29.59 19.86 -33.99
N ASP A 532 28.96 19.09 -34.88
CA ASP A 532 29.59 18.84 -36.19
C ASP A 532 28.60 18.36 -37.25
N LYS A 533 28.57 19.10 -38.36
CA LYS A 533 27.84 18.78 -39.58
C LYS A 533 28.58 17.67 -40.33
N THR A 534 27.86 16.64 -40.79
CA THR A 534 27.83 16.21 -42.21
C THR A 534 26.89 15.01 -42.44
N ASP A 535 25.84 15.27 -43.22
CA ASP A 535 25.33 14.45 -44.34
C ASP A 535 25.18 12.92 -44.21
N VAL A 536 23.95 12.40 -44.16
CA VAL A 536 23.07 12.07 -45.32
C VAL A 536 21.86 11.26 -44.82
N LYS A 537 20.66 11.82 -45.03
CA LYS A 537 19.40 11.06 -45.03
C LYS A 537 19.38 10.03 -46.17
N LYS A 538 19.04 8.79 -45.86
CA LYS A 538 18.33 7.91 -46.81
C LYS A 538 17.03 7.43 -46.18
N GLU A 539 15.95 8.04 -46.63
CA GLU A 539 14.59 7.55 -46.50
C GLU A 539 14.46 6.18 -47.18
N ILE A 540 13.83 5.22 -46.51
CA ILE A 540 12.99 4.23 -47.17
C ILE A 540 11.60 4.40 -46.58
N LYS A 541 10.72 5.00 -47.39
CA LYS A 541 9.28 5.05 -47.17
C LYS A 541 8.70 3.64 -47.33
N ASN A 542 7.86 3.23 -46.39
CA ASN A 542 6.64 2.50 -46.71
C ASN A 542 5.56 2.93 -45.72
N GLU A 543 4.48 3.43 -46.30
CA GLU A 543 3.30 4.00 -45.65
C GLU A 543 2.36 2.91 -45.10
N ASP A 544 1.49 3.38 -44.20
CA ASP A 544 0.18 2.83 -43.83
C ASP A 544 0.08 1.61 -42.89
N LYS A 545 0.01 1.91 -41.58
CA LYS A 545 -1.06 1.40 -40.71
C LYS A 545 -1.42 2.43 -39.64
N LYS A 546 -2.74 2.65 -39.51
CA LYS A 546 -3.41 3.70 -38.74
C LYS A 546 -2.98 3.80 -37.27
N LYS A 547 -2.79 5.06 -36.85
CA LYS A 547 -2.68 5.50 -35.45
C LYS A 547 -4.00 5.29 -34.70
N THR A 548 -3.94 4.56 -33.59
CA THR A 548 -4.80 4.73 -32.40
C THR A 548 -3.93 4.42 -31.19
N GLY A 549 -3.75 5.40 -30.30
CA GLY A 549 -2.95 5.31 -29.07
C GLY A 549 -2.03 6.51 -28.89
N ILE A 550 -2.51 7.54 -28.18
CA ILE A 550 -1.73 8.63 -27.59
C ILE A 550 -1.08 8.02 -26.34
N SER A 551 0.11 7.43 -26.46
CA SER A 551 1.46 7.97 -26.34
C SER A 551 2.08 7.65 -24.98
N ALA A 552 3.16 6.86 -25.02
CA ALA A 552 4.07 6.55 -23.92
C ALA A 552 4.65 7.79 -23.19
N SER A 553 4.38 9.00 -23.68
CA SER A 553 4.75 10.27 -23.07
C SER A 553 3.97 10.59 -21.78
N ILE A 554 2.70 10.19 -21.67
CA ILE A 554 1.88 10.46 -20.47
C ILE A 554 2.34 9.58 -19.30
N LEU A 555 2.70 8.32 -19.58
CA LEU A 555 3.26 7.38 -18.60
C LEU A 555 4.61 7.84 -18.03
N ASN A 556 5.47 8.42 -18.88
CA ASN A 556 6.77 8.95 -18.45
C ASN A 556 6.63 10.24 -17.62
N ASN A 557 5.66 11.10 -17.95
CA ASN A 557 5.46 12.37 -17.25
C ASN A 557 4.82 12.21 -15.87
N ALA A 558 3.88 11.27 -15.69
CA ALA A 558 3.32 10.99 -14.36
C ALA A 558 4.38 10.37 -13.43
N ALA A 559 5.26 9.52 -13.96
CA ALA A 559 6.37 8.93 -13.21
C ALA A 559 7.43 9.96 -12.78
N SER A 560 7.70 11.00 -13.58
CA SER A 560 8.69 12.04 -13.24
C SER A 560 8.23 12.98 -12.11
N VAL A 561 6.92 13.23 -11.99
CA VAL A 561 6.34 13.97 -10.83
C VAL A 561 6.46 13.15 -9.53
N ILE A 562 6.28 11.84 -9.60
CA ILE A 562 6.36 10.91 -8.47
C ILE A 562 7.81 10.82 -7.93
N VAL A 563 8.80 10.78 -8.84
CA VAL A 563 10.22 10.81 -8.44
C VAL A 563 10.55 12.14 -7.76
N SER A 564 10.12 13.27 -8.33
CA SER A 564 10.40 14.59 -7.76
C SER A 564 9.67 14.89 -6.43
N ASP A 565 8.45 14.37 -6.20
CA ASP A 565 7.69 14.62 -4.95
C ASP A 565 8.08 13.67 -3.79
N ARG A 566 8.50 12.43 -4.07
CA ARG A 566 9.11 11.51 -3.07
C ARG A 566 10.35 12.10 -2.38
N LEU A 567 11.12 12.89 -3.11
CA LEU A 567 12.37 13.50 -2.63
C LEU A 567 12.10 14.75 -1.78
N ARG A 568 11.01 15.48 -2.05
CA ARG A 568 10.67 16.77 -1.42
C ARG A 568 10.05 16.67 -0.04
N ARG A 569 9.18 15.69 0.22
CA ARG A 569 8.72 15.40 1.60
C ARG A 569 9.89 14.97 2.50
N ARG A 570 11.08 14.74 1.93
CA ARG A 570 12.28 14.38 2.67
C ARG A 570 13.11 15.55 3.22
N ASN A 571 13.10 16.73 2.58
CA ASN A 571 13.94 17.87 2.94
C ASN A 571 13.13 19.11 3.35
N LYS A 572 12.90 19.28 4.66
CA LYS A 572 12.15 20.44 5.22
C LYS A 572 12.99 21.70 5.48
N ASN A 573 14.29 21.71 5.11
CA ASN A 573 15.23 22.74 5.56
C ASN A 573 15.76 23.71 4.47
N SER A 574 15.33 23.63 3.21
CA SER A 574 15.87 24.50 2.13
C SER A 574 14.81 25.14 1.22
N LEU A 575 13.67 25.54 1.79
CA LEU A 575 12.39 25.73 1.08
C LEU A 575 12.04 27.14 0.58
N ALA A 576 12.87 28.18 0.75
CA ALA A 576 12.43 29.54 0.41
C ALA A 576 12.79 29.97 -1.03
N HIS A 577 13.94 29.57 -1.58
CA HIS A 577 14.41 30.12 -2.86
C HIS A 577 14.07 29.25 -4.09
N ASN A 578 13.99 27.93 -3.93
CA ASN A 578 13.70 27.02 -5.05
C ASN A 578 12.19 26.94 -5.38
N ASN A 579 11.30 27.23 -4.42
CA ASN A 579 9.86 27.18 -4.66
C ASN A 579 9.37 28.33 -5.55
N GLU A 580 9.99 29.50 -5.49
CA GLU A 580 9.57 30.66 -6.27
C GLU A 580 9.87 30.47 -7.76
N GLN A 581 11.08 30.00 -8.08
CA GLN A 581 11.49 29.71 -9.46
C GLN A 581 10.67 28.57 -10.11
N GLU A 582 10.33 27.53 -9.35
CA GLU A 582 9.48 26.45 -9.88
C GLU A 582 8.03 26.87 -10.05
N MET A 583 7.48 27.69 -9.15
CA MET A 583 6.13 28.25 -9.32
C MET A 583 6.06 29.15 -10.54
N GLU A 584 7.09 29.96 -10.81
CA GLU A 584 7.20 30.74 -12.05
C GLU A 584 7.26 29.83 -13.29
N GLU A 585 8.01 28.73 -13.26
CA GLU A 585 8.08 27.79 -14.37
C GLU A 585 6.76 27.03 -14.61
N LEU A 586 6.08 26.61 -13.54
CA LEU A 586 4.75 26.00 -13.62
C LEU A 586 3.74 26.97 -14.21
N ASN A 587 3.75 28.23 -13.77
CA ASN A 587 2.88 29.28 -14.30
C ASN A 587 3.18 29.56 -15.78
N ARG A 588 4.46 29.62 -16.18
CA ARG A 588 4.86 29.77 -17.59
C ARG A 588 4.32 28.62 -18.44
N ARG A 589 4.48 27.37 -17.99
CA ARG A 589 3.97 26.19 -18.69
C ARG A 589 2.45 26.19 -18.78
N GLN A 590 1.74 26.58 -17.72
CA GLN A 590 0.29 26.73 -17.75
C GLN A 590 -0.18 27.79 -18.74
N ASN A 591 0.52 28.92 -18.84
CA ASN A 591 0.20 29.95 -19.84
C ASN A 591 0.38 29.43 -21.27
N GLU A 592 1.46 28.69 -21.56
CA GLU A 592 1.63 28.02 -22.86
C GLU A 592 0.52 26.98 -23.14
N LEU A 593 0.08 26.25 -22.11
CA LEU A 593 -1.01 25.29 -22.24
C LEU A 593 -2.35 25.99 -22.51
N LYS A 594 -2.66 27.11 -21.83
CA LYS A 594 -3.83 27.95 -22.09
C LYS A 594 -3.89 28.39 -23.55
N GLU A 595 -2.77 28.87 -24.10
CA GLU A 595 -2.69 29.28 -25.51
C GLU A 595 -2.88 28.11 -26.49
N LYS A 596 -2.19 26.98 -26.25
CA LYS A 596 -2.35 25.75 -27.06
C LYS A 596 -3.79 25.27 -27.04
N LYS A 597 -4.43 25.30 -25.86
CA LYS A 597 -5.79 24.86 -25.64
C LYS A 597 -6.80 25.76 -26.35
N MET A 598 -6.59 27.07 -26.28
CA MET A 598 -7.40 28.04 -27.00
C MET A 598 -7.34 27.80 -28.53
N ASN A 599 -6.15 27.53 -29.06
CA ASN A 599 -5.99 27.19 -30.47
C ASN A 599 -6.70 25.87 -30.85
N GLU A 600 -6.66 24.86 -29.98
CA GLU A 600 -7.42 23.61 -30.14
C GLU A 600 -8.92 23.86 -30.20
N ILE A 601 -9.47 24.63 -29.25
CA ILE A 601 -10.89 25.01 -29.18
C ILE A 601 -11.30 25.77 -30.46
N LYS A 602 -10.53 26.79 -30.85
CA LYS A 602 -10.74 27.54 -32.10
C LYS A 602 -10.77 26.62 -33.32
N PHE A 603 -9.83 25.69 -33.41
CA PHE A 603 -9.74 24.75 -34.53
C PHE A 603 -10.90 23.74 -34.55
N ARG A 604 -11.31 23.22 -33.37
CA ARG A 604 -12.42 22.27 -33.22
C ARG A 604 -13.76 22.88 -33.63
N PHE A 605 -13.99 24.15 -33.28
CA PHE A 605 -15.25 24.83 -33.59
C PHE A 605 -15.26 25.50 -34.97
N SER A 606 -14.12 25.98 -35.50
CA SER A 606 -14.03 26.51 -36.88
C SER A 606 -14.25 25.47 -37.98
N LYS A 607 -13.97 24.18 -37.71
CA LYS A 607 -14.26 23.07 -38.63
C LYS A 607 -15.74 22.68 -38.73
N GLY A 608 -16.64 23.38 -38.03
CA GLY A 608 -18.08 23.15 -38.12
C GLY A 608 -18.46 21.73 -37.73
N THR A 609 -18.27 21.37 -36.46
CA THR A 609 -18.82 20.13 -35.92
C THR A 609 -20.34 20.25 -35.81
N SER A 610 -21.03 19.72 -36.82
CA SER A 610 -22.50 19.59 -36.86
C SER A 610 -23.04 18.63 -35.79
N ASP A 611 -22.16 17.95 -35.05
CA ASP A 611 -22.51 16.91 -34.07
C ASP A 611 -23.21 17.44 -32.81
N TYR A 612 -22.87 18.64 -32.33
CA TYR A 612 -23.47 19.20 -31.11
C TYR A 612 -24.93 19.68 -31.30
N LYS A 613 -25.33 20.02 -32.53
CA LYS A 613 -26.72 20.41 -32.85
C LYS A 613 -27.64 19.22 -33.14
N ASP A 614 -27.10 18.01 -33.36
CA ASP A 614 -27.88 16.82 -33.73
C ASP A 614 -28.16 15.86 -32.55
N LEU A 615 -27.41 15.94 -31.44
CA LEU A 615 -27.65 15.13 -30.25
C LEU A 615 -28.96 15.48 -29.54
N SER A 616 -29.39 16.76 -29.56
CA SER A 616 -30.69 17.19 -29.02
C SER A 616 -31.90 16.69 -29.84
N LYS A 617 -31.67 16.21 -31.08
CA LYS A 617 -32.74 15.66 -31.94
C LYS A 617 -32.91 14.15 -31.81
N LYS A 618 -31.95 13.40 -31.23
CA LYS A 618 -31.96 11.92 -31.25
C LYS A 618 -32.97 11.27 -30.32
N ASN A 619 -33.52 11.99 -29.33
CA ASN A 619 -34.47 11.44 -28.36
C ASN A 619 -35.91 11.95 -28.50
N ILE A 620 -36.28 12.48 -29.66
CA ILE A 620 -37.63 12.98 -29.91
C ILE A 620 -38.41 11.88 -30.62
N LYS A 621 -39.24 11.15 -29.86
CA LYS A 621 -40.19 10.16 -30.45
C LYS A 621 -41.04 10.86 -31.50
N LYS A 622 -41.36 10.17 -32.60
CA LYS A 622 -42.36 10.68 -33.55
C LYS A 622 -43.74 10.37 -32.99
N LEU A 623 -44.70 11.28 -33.18
CA LEU A 623 -46.10 11.09 -32.74
C LEU A 623 -46.72 9.81 -33.35
N GLU A 624 -46.20 9.38 -34.51
CA GLU A 624 -46.60 8.16 -35.22
C GLU A 624 -46.31 6.86 -34.45
N ASP A 625 -45.30 6.85 -33.57
CA ASP A 625 -44.89 5.68 -32.77
C ASP A 625 -45.78 5.50 -31.52
N LEU A 626 -46.61 6.49 -31.18
CA LEU A 626 -47.48 6.51 -29.99
C LEU A 626 -48.94 6.09 -30.28
N LYS A 627 -49.18 5.42 -31.42
CA LYS A 627 -50.52 4.96 -31.82
C LYS A 627 -50.93 3.71 -31.03
N THR A 628 -52.03 3.81 -30.29
CA THR A 628 -52.57 2.73 -29.45
C THR A 628 -53.42 1.74 -30.25
N TYR A 629 -54.39 2.23 -31.02
CA TYR A 629 -55.23 1.44 -31.90
C TYR A 629 -55.19 2.00 -33.33
N ASN A 630 -55.10 1.10 -34.31
CA ASN A 630 -55.10 1.47 -35.73
C ASN A 630 -56.52 1.53 -36.33
N ASP A 631 -57.50 0.92 -35.67
CA ASP A 631 -58.88 0.81 -36.17
C ASP A 631 -59.88 0.74 -35.01
N ALA A 632 -61.11 1.24 -35.24
CA ALA A 632 -62.14 1.31 -34.19
C ALA A 632 -62.65 -0.07 -33.76
N ASP A 633 -62.57 -1.07 -34.64
CA ASP A 633 -63.00 -2.45 -34.39
C ASP A 633 -62.09 -3.22 -33.41
N LEU A 634 -60.88 -2.70 -33.14
CA LEU A 634 -59.90 -3.30 -32.23
C LEU A 634 -60.13 -2.92 -30.77
N LEU A 635 -61.03 -1.97 -30.49
CA LEU A 635 -61.43 -1.63 -29.13
C LEU A 635 -62.16 -2.81 -28.47
N PRO A 636 -61.89 -3.14 -27.20
CA PRO A 636 -62.57 -4.23 -26.52
C PRO A 636 -64.10 -4.05 -26.53
N ARG A 637 -64.83 -5.07 -27.02
CA ARG A 637 -66.31 -5.00 -27.18
C ARG A 637 -67.07 -5.10 -25.86
N ASP A 638 -66.40 -5.54 -24.79
CA ASP A 638 -66.99 -5.79 -23.46
C ASP A 638 -66.82 -4.59 -22.50
N LEU A 639 -66.49 -3.40 -23.01
CA LEU A 639 -66.29 -2.21 -22.17
C LEU A 639 -67.60 -1.71 -21.57
N LYS A 640 -67.68 -1.64 -20.24
CA LYS A 640 -68.80 -1.01 -19.54
C LYS A 640 -68.81 0.50 -19.80
N PRO A 641 -69.97 1.11 -20.09
CA PRO A 641 -70.05 2.56 -20.27
C PRO A 641 -69.68 3.28 -18.97
N ASN A 642 -69.00 4.42 -19.08
CA ASN A 642 -68.56 5.28 -17.96
C ASN A 642 -67.56 4.66 -16.98
N LEU A 643 -66.93 3.53 -17.30
CA LEU A 643 -65.90 2.90 -16.48
C LEU A 643 -64.50 3.09 -17.08
N ILE A 644 -63.56 3.64 -16.32
CA ILE A 644 -62.15 3.75 -16.73
C ILE A 644 -61.53 2.35 -16.76
N CYS A 645 -60.85 2.00 -17.85
CA CYS A 645 -60.21 0.70 -18.05
C CYS A 645 -58.75 0.89 -18.51
N VAL A 646 -57.87 -0.06 -18.19
CA VAL A 646 -56.47 -0.08 -18.67
C VAL A 646 -56.30 -1.26 -19.61
N ASP A 647 -55.79 -1.02 -20.81
CA ASP A 647 -55.41 -2.08 -21.75
C ASP A 647 -53.89 -2.26 -21.73
N ASN A 648 -53.44 -3.31 -21.04
CA ASN A 648 -52.03 -3.67 -20.94
C ASN A 648 -51.41 -4.12 -22.27
N LYS A 649 -52.21 -4.64 -23.21
CA LYS A 649 -51.71 -5.19 -24.48
C LYS A 649 -51.34 -4.08 -25.47
N HIS A 650 -52.11 -2.98 -25.45
CA HIS A 650 -51.91 -1.81 -26.30
C HIS A 650 -51.33 -0.61 -25.53
N GLU A 651 -50.81 -0.85 -24.31
CA GLU A 651 -50.08 0.13 -23.50
C GLU A 651 -50.86 1.45 -23.29
N CYS A 652 -52.18 1.36 -23.04
CA CYS A 652 -53.07 2.54 -23.02
C CYS A 652 -54.12 2.55 -21.89
N ILE A 653 -54.57 3.74 -21.52
CA ILE A 653 -55.72 3.96 -20.64
C ILE A 653 -56.94 4.38 -21.47
N LEU A 654 -58.07 3.72 -21.23
CA LEU A 654 -59.35 4.00 -21.86
C LEU A 654 -60.18 4.89 -20.94
N LEU A 655 -60.37 6.15 -21.36
CA LEU A 655 -61.07 7.17 -20.57
C LEU A 655 -62.46 7.46 -21.16
N PRO A 656 -63.54 7.42 -20.35
CA PRO A 656 -64.89 7.72 -20.83
C PRO A 656 -65.09 9.23 -20.98
N ILE A 657 -65.15 9.72 -22.22
CA ILE A 657 -65.48 11.11 -22.55
C ILE A 657 -66.87 11.12 -23.21
N ASN A 658 -67.85 11.70 -22.53
CA ASN A 658 -69.26 11.72 -22.95
C ASN A 658 -69.84 10.33 -23.29
N GLY A 659 -69.44 9.30 -22.55
CA GLY A 659 -69.91 7.92 -22.72
C GLY A 659 -69.13 7.09 -23.76
N ALA A 660 -68.21 7.69 -24.52
CA ALA A 660 -67.31 6.98 -25.42
C ALA A 660 -65.93 6.80 -24.79
N HIS A 661 -65.33 5.60 -24.92
CA HIS A 661 -63.99 5.31 -24.42
C HIS A 661 -62.92 5.77 -25.41
N ILE A 662 -62.08 6.70 -24.97
CA ILE A 662 -60.99 7.26 -25.77
C ILE A 662 -59.66 6.72 -25.22
N PRO A 663 -58.84 6.04 -26.06
CA PRO A 663 -57.55 5.50 -25.65
C PRO A 663 -56.46 6.57 -25.61
N PHE A 664 -55.75 6.66 -24.50
CA PHE A 664 -54.54 7.47 -24.34
C PHE A 664 -53.34 6.58 -24.04
N HIS A 665 -52.27 6.69 -24.83
CA HIS A 665 -51.05 5.94 -24.58
C HIS A 665 -50.42 6.37 -23.25
N VAL A 666 -49.91 5.43 -22.45
CA VAL A 666 -49.37 5.77 -21.13
C VAL A 666 -48.19 6.75 -21.17
N SER A 667 -47.38 6.74 -22.24
CA SER A 667 -46.27 7.70 -22.42
C SER A 667 -46.73 9.16 -22.59
N THR A 668 -48.01 9.41 -22.88
CA THR A 668 -48.56 10.78 -22.95
C THR A 668 -48.94 11.35 -21.59
N ILE A 669 -49.00 10.51 -20.56
CA ILE A 669 -49.34 10.91 -19.20
C ILE A 669 -48.08 11.47 -18.52
N LYS A 670 -48.19 12.66 -17.92
CA LYS A 670 -47.14 13.30 -17.12
C LYS A 670 -47.16 12.77 -15.69
N ASN A 671 -48.32 12.84 -15.04
CA ASN A 671 -48.53 12.28 -13.71
C ASN A 671 -50.01 11.94 -13.49
N LEU A 672 -50.26 11.10 -12.49
CA LEU A 672 -51.59 10.58 -12.15
C LEU A 672 -51.72 10.58 -10.62
N SER A 673 -52.73 11.27 -10.09
CA SER A 673 -53.01 11.34 -8.65
C SER A 673 -54.49 11.09 -8.37
N SER A 674 -54.78 10.45 -7.22
CA SER A 674 -56.13 10.23 -6.73
C SER A 674 -56.23 10.87 -5.35
N ASN A 675 -57.08 11.87 -5.19
CA ASN A 675 -57.27 12.61 -3.94
C ASN A 675 -58.71 12.42 -3.43
N TYR A 676 -58.87 12.39 -2.11
CA TYR A 676 -60.19 12.44 -1.46
C TYR A 676 -60.61 13.89 -1.24
N GLU A 677 -61.88 14.22 -1.51
CA GLU A 677 -62.44 15.56 -1.29
C GLU A 677 -63.53 15.48 -0.20
N ASP A 678 -63.22 15.98 1.01
CA ASP A 678 -63.99 15.79 2.25
C ASP A 678 -65.46 16.26 2.20
N ASN A 679 -65.80 17.12 1.23
CA ASN A 679 -67.10 17.78 1.18
C ASN A 679 -68.23 16.97 0.52
N ASN A 680 -68.02 15.69 0.13
CA ASN A 680 -69.11 14.86 -0.46
C ASN A 680 -68.85 13.32 -0.58
N ASP A 681 -67.88 12.71 0.11
CA ASP A 681 -67.48 11.29 -0.09
C ASP A 681 -67.12 10.96 -1.57
N ILE A 682 -66.48 11.91 -2.25
CA ILE A 682 -66.11 11.79 -3.68
C ILE A 682 -64.59 11.71 -3.81
N PHE A 683 -64.12 10.71 -4.55
CA PHE A 683 -62.73 10.56 -4.95
C PHE A 683 -62.48 11.20 -6.32
N VAL A 684 -61.38 11.93 -6.42
CA VAL A 684 -61.00 12.72 -7.58
C VAL A 684 -59.72 12.16 -8.20
N LEU A 685 -59.84 11.52 -9.36
CA LEU A 685 -58.70 11.10 -10.17
C LEU A 685 -58.30 12.24 -11.11
N ARG A 686 -57.10 12.80 -10.90
CA ARG A 686 -56.48 13.80 -11.77
C ARG A 686 -55.43 13.14 -12.65
N ILE A 687 -55.59 13.28 -13.96
CA ILE A 687 -54.65 12.80 -14.97
C ILE A 687 -54.06 14.02 -15.66
N ASN A 688 -52.77 14.28 -15.44
CA ASN A 688 -52.07 15.34 -16.17
C ASN A 688 -51.36 14.74 -17.38
N PHE A 689 -51.55 15.33 -18.54
CA PHE A 689 -50.91 14.93 -19.78
C PHE A 689 -49.72 15.82 -20.10
N GLN A 690 -48.81 15.30 -20.91
CA GLN A 690 -47.70 16.05 -21.46
C GLN A 690 -48.23 17.01 -22.53
N VAL A 691 -47.91 18.30 -22.39
CA VAL A 691 -48.25 19.34 -23.35
C VAL A 691 -47.01 20.15 -23.72
N PRO A 692 -46.91 20.68 -24.95
CA PRO A 692 -45.80 21.53 -25.36
C PRO A 692 -45.61 22.73 -24.41
N GLY A 693 -44.38 22.99 -23.99
CA GLY A 693 -44.02 24.12 -23.10
C GLY A 693 -44.12 23.86 -21.60
N ASN A 694 -44.75 22.77 -21.15
CA ASN A 694 -44.90 22.43 -19.73
C ASN A 694 -43.83 21.43 -19.22
N GLN A 695 -42.70 21.38 -19.93
CA GLN A 695 -41.54 20.57 -19.61
C GLN A 695 -40.82 21.20 -18.41
N SER A 696 -40.93 20.57 -17.24
CA SER A 696 -39.85 20.73 -16.27
C SER A 696 -38.65 20.04 -16.90
N VAL A 697 -37.59 20.79 -17.19
CA VAL A 697 -36.35 20.26 -17.75
C VAL A 697 -35.63 19.50 -16.63
N VAL A 698 -36.21 18.40 -16.17
CA VAL A 698 -35.52 17.44 -15.33
C VAL A 698 -34.73 16.56 -16.29
N LYS A 699 -33.42 16.74 -16.30
CA LYS A 699 -32.47 16.00 -17.14
C LYS A 699 -32.62 14.50 -16.86
N GLY A 700 -33.00 13.72 -17.87
CA GLY A 700 -32.93 12.26 -17.82
C GLY A 700 -34.24 11.53 -18.09
N ASP A 701 -35.39 12.22 -18.10
CA ASP A 701 -36.65 11.57 -18.45
C ASP A 701 -36.77 11.32 -19.96
N PHE A 702 -36.94 10.06 -20.35
CA PHE A 702 -37.23 9.56 -21.70
C PHE A 702 -38.58 10.05 -22.29
N ASN A 703 -39.19 11.07 -21.69
CA ASN A 703 -40.50 11.63 -22.01
C ASN A 703 -40.39 13.05 -22.57
N ALA A 704 -39.49 13.27 -23.53
CA ALA A 704 -39.56 14.47 -24.35
C ALA A 704 -40.74 14.32 -25.31
N PHE A 705 -41.80 15.11 -25.10
CA PHE A 705 -42.94 15.18 -26.02
C PHE A 705 -42.44 15.51 -27.45
N PRO A 706 -42.96 14.87 -28.52
CA PRO A 706 -42.52 15.09 -29.89
C PRO A 706 -42.49 16.58 -30.28
N THR A 707 -41.49 17.03 -31.05
CA THR A 707 -41.48 18.38 -31.63
C THR A 707 -42.53 18.47 -32.73
N LEU A 708 -43.55 19.31 -32.54
CA LEU A 708 -44.69 19.41 -33.44
C LEU A 708 -44.48 20.53 -34.45
N GLN A 709 -44.89 20.27 -35.69
CA GLN A 709 -44.77 21.21 -36.80
C GLN A 709 -46.02 22.12 -36.96
N GLN A 710 -47.09 21.91 -36.17
CA GLN A 710 -48.38 22.62 -36.28
C GLN A 710 -48.99 22.99 -34.92
N LYS A 711 -49.89 23.99 -34.92
CA LYS A 711 -50.69 24.43 -33.75
C LYS A 711 -51.90 23.51 -33.55
N GLU A 712 -51.74 22.39 -32.87
CA GLU A 712 -52.85 21.52 -32.45
C GLU A 712 -53.33 21.88 -31.03
N MET A 713 -54.54 21.45 -30.65
CA MET A 713 -55.05 21.58 -29.29
C MET A 713 -54.71 20.34 -28.46
N TYR A 714 -54.13 20.54 -27.28
CA TYR A 714 -53.75 19.47 -26.36
C TYR A 714 -54.61 19.50 -25.10
N ILE A 715 -54.92 18.32 -24.57
CA ILE A 715 -55.53 18.17 -23.26
C ILE A 715 -54.42 18.28 -22.23
N LYS A 716 -54.51 19.25 -21.30
CA LYS A 716 -53.54 19.42 -20.22
C LYS A 716 -53.84 18.48 -19.05
N GLU A 717 -55.10 18.42 -18.65
CA GLU A 717 -55.55 17.62 -17.52
C GLU A 717 -56.97 17.12 -17.75
N LEU A 718 -57.26 15.93 -17.21
CA LEU A 718 -58.60 15.39 -17.07
C LEU A 718 -58.85 15.04 -15.60
N ILE A 719 -60.04 15.38 -15.12
CA ILE A 719 -60.45 15.16 -13.73
C ILE A 719 -61.72 14.32 -13.74
N PHE A 720 -61.64 13.13 -13.16
CA PHE A 720 -62.76 12.22 -12.98
C PHE A 720 -63.14 12.18 -11.50
N LYS A 721 -64.45 12.26 -11.22
CA LYS A 721 -65.01 12.21 -9.87
C LYS A 721 -65.88 10.95 -9.74
N SER A 722 -65.66 10.14 -8.71
CA SER A 722 -66.40 8.89 -8.45
C SER A 722 -66.51 8.62 -6.95
N ASN A 723 -67.55 7.89 -6.54
CA ASN A 723 -67.70 7.41 -5.16
C ASN A 723 -66.97 6.07 -4.93
N ASP A 724 -66.44 5.44 -6.01
CA ASP A 724 -65.74 4.15 -5.94
C ASP A 724 -64.22 4.36 -5.77
N GLU A 725 -63.79 4.37 -4.51
CA GLU A 725 -62.38 4.48 -4.11
C GLU A 725 -61.52 3.34 -4.66
N LYS A 726 -62.00 2.10 -4.50
CA LYS A 726 -61.23 0.89 -4.78
C LYS A 726 -60.90 0.80 -6.27
N HIS A 727 -61.86 1.12 -7.14
CA HIS A 727 -61.62 1.11 -8.57
C HIS A 727 -60.59 2.17 -9.00
N LEU A 728 -60.68 3.40 -8.49
CA LEU A 728 -59.71 4.45 -8.83
C LEU A 728 -58.29 4.12 -8.35
N GLN A 729 -58.14 3.57 -7.14
CA GLN A 729 -56.85 3.13 -6.62
C GLN A 729 -56.25 1.99 -7.46
N ILE A 730 -57.06 1.00 -7.89
CA ILE A 730 -56.62 -0.08 -8.77
C ILE A 730 -56.13 0.47 -10.11
N ILE A 731 -56.87 1.41 -10.72
CA ILE A 731 -56.47 2.05 -11.98
C ILE A 731 -55.15 2.81 -11.82
N VAL A 732 -54.98 3.57 -10.73
CA VAL A 732 -53.72 4.29 -10.46
C VAL A 732 -52.55 3.31 -10.38
N LYS A 733 -52.72 2.19 -9.68
CA LYS A 733 -51.69 1.15 -9.55
C LYS A 733 -51.35 0.52 -10.92
N GLN A 734 -52.37 0.14 -11.69
CA GLN A 734 -52.20 -0.47 -13.02
C GLN A 734 -51.51 0.48 -14.00
N VAL A 735 -51.89 1.76 -14.02
CA VAL A 735 -51.28 2.75 -14.93
C VAL A 735 -49.83 3.02 -14.53
N LYS A 736 -49.54 3.15 -13.23
CA LYS A 736 -48.15 3.32 -12.75
C LYS A 736 -47.28 2.11 -13.11
N GLU A 737 -47.80 0.90 -12.95
CA GLU A 737 -47.11 -0.33 -13.34
C GLU A 737 -46.87 -0.39 -14.86
N LEU A 738 -47.88 -0.04 -15.66
CA LEU A 738 -47.76 -0.02 -17.13
C LEU A 738 -46.75 1.03 -17.61
N ILE A 739 -46.73 2.23 -17.02
CA ILE A 739 -45.69 3.24 -17.28
C ILE A 739 -44.29 2.67 -17.00
N LYS A 740 -44.12 1.95 -15.88
CA LYS A 740 -42.85 1.31 -15.51
C LYS A 740 -42.44 0.24 -16.52
N GLN A 741 -43.37 -0.60 -16.97
CA GLN A 741 -43.10 -1.64 -17.97
C GLN A 741 -42.70 -1.06 -19.33
N VAL A 742 -43.41 -0.03 -19.81
CA VAL A 742 -43.07 0.65 -21.07
C VAL A 742 -41.69 1.30 -20.99
N LYS A 743 -41.39 2.02 -19.90
CA LYS A 743 -40.06 2.60 -19.67
C LYS A 743 -38.97 1.52 -19.67
N GLN A 744 -39.20 0.39 -19.02
CA GLN A 744 -38.23 -0.71 -18.97
C GLN A 744 -37.96 -1.32 -20.35
N LYS A 745 -39.02 -1.59 -21.12
CA LYS A 745 -38.94 -2.15 -22.47
C LYS A 745 -38.17 -1.23 -23.43
N GLU A 746 -38.29 0.07 -23.27
CA GLU A 746 -37.53 1.06 -24.04
C GLU A 746 -36.03 1.07 -23.69
N VAL A 747 -35.71 0.99 -22.40
CA VAL A 747 -34.30 0.89 -21.95
C VAL A 747 -33.66 -0.40 -22.49
N GLU A 748 -34.38 -1.52 -22.46
CA GLU A 748 -33.91 -2.79 -23.02
C GLU A 748 -33.74 -2.71 -24.54
N ALA A 749 -34.63 -2.02 -25.26
CA ALA A 749 -34.52 -1.83 -26.71
C ALA A 749 -33.32 -0.94 -27.09
N ASP A 750 -33.04 0.10 -26.31
CA ASP A 750 -31.90 1.00 -26.52
C ASP A 750 -30.56 0.31 -26.29
N VAL A 751 -30.46 -0.57 -25.28
CA VAL A 751 -29.24 -1.37 -25.06
C VAL A 751 -29.07 -2.45 -26.14
N ASN A 752 -30.17 -3.03 -26.63
CA ASN A 752 -30.17 -4.06 -27.67
C ASN A 752 -30.19 -3.51 -29.11
N ASP A 753 -29.89 -2.23 -29.32
CA ASP A 753 -29.84 -1.64 -30.67
C ASP A 753 -28.87 -2.46 -31.55
N PRO A 754 -29.30 -2.98 -32.71
CA PRO A 754 -28.47 -3.78 -33.61
C PRO A 754 -27.18 -3.09 -34.07
N LYS A 755 -27.08 -1.75 -33.96
CA LYS A 755 -25.82 -1.02 -34.20
C LYS A 755 -24.73 -1.31 -33.16
N HIS A 756 -25.09 -1.83 -31.99
CA HIS A 756 -24.22 -2.07 -30.84
C HIS A 756 -24.22 -3.54 -30.36
N ALA A 757 -24.70 -4.47 -31.20
CA ALA A 757 -24.83 -5.88 -30.85
C ALA A 757 -23.50 -6.48 -30.33
N GLN A 758 -23.54 -7.03 -29.12
CA GLN A 758 -22.40 -7.64 -28.46
C GLN A 758 -22.04 -8.98 -29.13
N ASP A 759 -20.73 -9.25 -29.30
CA ASP A 759 -20.27 -10.58 -29.66
C ASP A 759 -20.58 -11.58 -28.53
N LYS A 760 -20.86 -12.83 -28.89
CA LYS A 760 -21.19 -13.84 -27.88
C LYS A 760 -19.93 -14.29 -27.15
N LEU A 761 -20.01 -14.40 -25.82
CA LEU A 761 -18.95 -14.96 -24.99
C LEU A 761 -18.66 -16.42 -25.39
N ILE A 762 -17.39 -16.70 -25.68
CA ILE A 762 -16.90 -18.03 -26.07
C ILE A 762 -16.53 -18.78 -24.80
N LEU A 763 -17.45 -19.64 -24.36
CA LEU A 763 -17.26 -20.46 -23.18
C LEU A 763 -16.11 -21.43 -23.37
N ASN A 764 -15.14 -21.37 -22.45
CA ASN A 764 -14.05 -22.33 -22.42
C ASN A 764 -14.55 -23.70 -21.91
N LYS A 765 -14.82 -24.61 -22.84
CA LYS A 765 -15.30 -25.98 -22.55
C LYS A 765 -14.17 -26.99 -22.31
N SER A 766 -12.92 -26.64 -22.60
CA SER A 766 -11.78 -27.58 -22.58
C SER A 766 -10.56 -26.95 -21.88
N GLY A 767 -10.49 -27.10 -20.56
CA GLY A 767 -9.36 -26.64 -19.75
C GLY A 767 -9.67 -26.57 -18.24
N ARG A 768 -8.63 -26.34 -17.41
CA ARG A 768 -8.78 -26.00 -15.98
C ARG A 768 -9.49 -24.64 -15.91
N ARG A 769 -10.71 -24.61 -15.35
CA ARG A 769 -11.49 -23.36 -15.22
C ARG A 769 -10.87 -22.47 -14.15
N ILE A 770 -10.59 -21.23 -14.52
CA ILE A 770 -10.09 -20.20 -13.62
C ILE A 770 -11.32 -19.49 -13.07
N ILE A 771 -11.52 -19.60 -11.76
CA ILE A 771 -12.75 -19.17 -11.09
C ILE A 771 -12.41 -18.39 -9.82
N LEU A 772 -13.18 -17.33 -9.59
CA LEU A 772 -13.18 -16.58 -8.34
C LEU A 772 -14.56 -16.73 -7.70
N ARG A 773 -14.61 -17.23 -6.46
CA ARG A 773 -15.84 -17.59 -5.75
C ARG A 773 -16.20 -16.55 -4.70
N ASP A 774 -17.42 -16.66 -4.19
CA ASP A 774 -17.92 -15.88 -3.05
C ASP A 774 -17.90 -14.37 -3.31
N LEU A 775 -18.26 -13.99 -4.53
CA LEU A 775 -18.28 -12.60 -4.99
C LEU A 775 -19.70 -12.04 -5.01
N MET A 776 -19.84 -10.82 -4.51
CA MET A 776 -21.01 -9.98 -4.70
C MET A 776 -20.82 -9.07 -5.91
N THR A 777 -21.91 -8.57 -6.49
CA THR A 777 -21.91 -7.68 -7.66
C THR A 777 -22.52 -6.33 -7.35
N ARG A 778 -21.93 -5.25 -7.89
CA ARG A 778 -22.61 -3.94 -8.01
C ARG A 778 -22.63 -3.52 -9.49
N PRO A 779 -23.79 -3.14 -10.05
CA PRO A 779 -25.12 -3.21 -9.43
C PRO A 779 -25.58 -4.66 -9.17
N ASN A 780 -26.53 -4.83 -8.26
CA ASN A 780 -27.08 -6.15 -7.93
C ASN A 780 -27.91 -6.71 -9.10
N ILE A 781 -27.72 -8.00 -9.40
CA ILE A 781 -28.50 -8.73 -10.40
C ILE A 781 -29.98 -8.84 -9.96
N PHE A 782 -30.20 -9.24 -8.71
CA PHE A 782 -31.52 -9.40 -8.15
C PHE A 782 -31.89 -8.21 -7.25
N THR A 783 -33.09 -7.67 -7.42
CA THR A 783 -33.59 -6.55 -6.62
C THR A 783 -33.70 -6.96 -5.13
N GLY A 784 -33.13 -6.15 -4.23
CA GLY A 784 -33.31 -6.27 -2.78
C GLY A 784 -32.50 -7.36 -2.06
N ARG A 785 -31.62 -8.14 -2.73
CA ARG A 785 -30.78 -9.14 -2.04
C ARG A 785 -29.36 -9.23 -2.60
N LYS A 786 -28.37 -9.17 -1.70
CA LYS A 786 -26.98 -9.54 -1.98
C LYS A 786 -26.91 -11.06 -2.17
N ILE A 787 -26.48 -11.51 -3.34
CA ILE A 787 -26.31 -12.92 -3.64
C ILE A 787 -24.85 -13.16 -4.01
N LEU A 788 -24.28 -14.22 -3.44
CA LEU A 788 -22.94 -14.66 -3.77
C LEU A 788 -22.96 -15.44 -5.08
N GLY A 789 -22.00 -15.13 -5.94
CA GLY A 789 -21.82 -15.78 -7.22
C GLY A 789 -20.34 -16.05 -7.51
N THR A 790 -20.10 -16.57 -8.70
CA THR A 790 -18.78 -17.00 -9.15
C THR A 790 -18.42 -16.32 -10.46
N LEU A 791 -17.24 -15.73 -10.53
CA LEU A 791 -16.67 -15.13 -11.73
C LEU A 791 -15.76 -16.15 -12.42
N GLU A 792 -16.13 -16.56 -13.63
CA GLU A 792 -15.38 -17.49 -14.47
C GLU A 792 -14.68 -16.75 -15.61
N LEU A 793 -13.40 -17.07 -15.83
CA LEU A 793 -12.60 -16.55 -16.93
C LEU A 793 -12.72 -17.44 -18.18
N HIS A 794 -12.98 -16.82 -19.32
CA HIS A 794 -13.15 -17.48 -20.63
C HIS A 794 -12.20 -16.88 -21.68
N SER A 795 -12.26 -17.40 -22.91
CA SER A 795 -11.28 -17.06 -23.97
C SER A 795 -11.34 -15.61 -24.44
N ASN A 796 -12.53 -15.01 -24.49
CA ASN A 796 -12.76 -13.65 -24.95
C ASN A 796 -13.47 -12.76 -23.92
N GLY A 797 -13.59 -13.21 -22.67
CA GLY A 797 -14.26 -12.43 -21.63
C GLY A 797 -14.43 -13.18 -20.31
N LEU A 798 -15.32 -12.63 -19.48
CA LEU A 798 -15.67 -13.09 -18.14
C LEU A 798 -17.16 -13.41 -18.09
N ARG A 799 -17.52 -14.44 -17.33
CA ARG A 799 -18.91 -14.72 -16.97
C ARG A 799 -19.05 -14.74 -15.47
N TYR A 800 -19.90 -13.86 -14.94
CA TYR A 800 -20.36 -13.98 -13.57
C TYR A 800 -21.66 -14.77 -13.55
N SER A 801 -21.77 -15.77 -12.68
CA SER A 801 -22.99 -16.54 -12.47
C SER A 801 -23.44 -16.47 -11.01
N ALA A 802 -24.69 -16.06 -10.80
CA ALA A 802 -25.34 -16.09 -9.49
C ALA A 802 -26.60 -16.94 -9.56
N ASN A 803 -26.83 -17.74 -8.52
CA ASN A 803 -28.01 -18.59 -8.40
C ASN A 803 -28.91 -18.09 -7.26
N SER A 804 -30.17 -17.83 -7.58
CA SER A 804 -31.20 -17.49 -6.59
C SER A 804 -32.43 -18.35 -6.81
N ARG A 805 -32.79 -19.15 -5.79
CA ARG A 805 -34.01 -19.99 -5.77
C ARG A 805 -34.22 -20.84 -7.05
N GLY A 806 -33.13 -21.34 -7.66
CA GLY A 806 -33.18 -22.20 -8.83
C GLY A 806 -33.17 -21.49 -10.18
N ASN A 807 -33.18 -20.15 -10.20
CA ASN A 807 -32.89 -19.37 -11.41
C ASN A 807 -31.42 -18.93 -11.40
N THR A 808 -30.70 -19.23 -12.48
CA THR A 808 -29.29 -18.83 -12.63
C THR A 808 -29.22 -17.69 -13.64
N GLU A 809 -28.79 -16.53 -13.18
CA GLU A 809 -28.56 -15.37 -14.04
C GLU A 809 -27.05 -15.19 -14.27
N HIS A 810 -26.72 -14.68 -15.46
CA HIS A 810 -25.35 -14.52 -15.92
C HIS A 810 -25.09 -13.08 -16.35
N ILE A 811 -23.92 -12.54 -15.99
CA ILE A 811 -23.38 -11.30 -16.56
C ILE A 811 -22.18 -11.69 -17.41
N ASP A 812 -22.25 -11.38 -18.71
CA ASP A 812 -21.17 -11.64 -19.67
C ASP A 812 -20.45 -10.34 -20.02
N ILE A 813 -19.16 -10.26 -19.71
CA ILE A 813 -18.30 -9.10 -20.00
C ILE A 813 -17.21 -9.53 -20.96
N LEU A 814 -17.19 -8.96 -22.17
CA LEU A 814 -16.12 -9.20 -23.14
C LEU A 814 -14.89 -8.36 -22.81
N PHE A 815 -13.70 -8.87 -23.17
CA PHE A 815 -12.46 -8.12 -22.99
C PHE A 815 -12.41 -6.83 -23.81
N ASP A 816 -12.90 -6.86 -25.05
CA ASP A 816 -12.88 -5.70 -25.95
C ASP A 816 -13.78 -4.54 -25.46
N ASP A 817 -14.77 -4.86 -24.63
CA ASP A 817 -15.75 -3.90 -24.11
C ASP A 817 -15.26 -3.18 -22.86
N ILE A 818 -14.21 -3.69 -22.20
CA ILE A 818 -13.61 -3.06 -21.03
C ILE A 818 -12.81 -1.83 -21.51
N LYS A 819 -13.14 -0.66 -20.97
CA LYS A 819 -12.34 0.58 -21.13
C LYS A 819 -11.23 0.62 -20.08
N TYR A 820 -11.59 0.43 -18.81
CA TYR A 820 -10.65 0.39 -17.69
C TYR A 820 -10.96 -0.77 -16.75
N ALA A 821 -9.93 -1.44 -16.27
CA ALA A 821 -10.01 -2.50 -15.28
C ALA A 821 -9.25 -2.08 -14.02
N PHE A 822 -9.87 -2.26 -12.86
CA PHE A 822 -9.28 -1.90 -11.58
C PHE A 822 -9.24 -3.10 -10.65
N TYR A 823 -8.17 -3.21 -9.88
CA TYR A 823 -8.02 -4.17 -8.80
C TYR A 823 -7.60 -3.43 -7.54
N GLN A 824 -8.39 -3.57 -6.48
CA GLN A 824 -8.14 -2.89 -5.22
C GLN A 824 -8.09 -3.91 -4.08
N PRO A 825 -6.91 -4.08 -3.44
CA PRO A 825 -6.70 -5.04 -2.35
C PRO A 825 -7.38 -4.57 -1.05
N CYS A 826 -7.53 -5.49 -0.10
CA CYS A 826 -8.12 -5.24 1.22
C CYS A 826 -7.15 -4.56 2.22
N ASP A 827 -6.30 -3.65 1.76
CA ASP A 827 -5.26 -3.03 2.59
C ASP A 827 -5.80 -1.75 3.25
N GLY A 828 -6.21 -1.84 4.52
CA GLY A 828 -6.83 -0.72 5.26
C GLY A 828 -8.31 -0.50 4.93
N GLN A 829 -8.91 -1.35 4.09
CA GLN A 829 -10.32 -1.30 3.71
C GLN A 829 -11.06 -2.58 4.09
N LEU A 830 -12.39 -2.55 4.11
CA LEU A 830 -13.25 -3.69 4.48
C LEU A 830 -13.56 -4.63 3.33
N ILE A 831 -13.36 -4.18 2.09
CA ILE A 831 -13.70 -4.93 0.89
C ILE A 831 -12.48 -5.08 -0.02
N ILE A 832 -12.41 -6.21 -0.70
CA ILE A 832 -11.54 -6.44 -1.86
C ILE A 832 -12.41 -6.45 -3.11
N LEU A 833 -11.99 -5.77 -4.18
CA LEU A 833 -12.82 -5.58 -5.37
C LEU A 833 -12.03 -5.65 -6.67
N ILE A 834 -12.75 -6.03 -7.73
CA ILE A 834 -12.36 -5.91 -9.13
C ILE A 834 -13.46 -5.10 -9.81
N HIS A 835 -13.10 -3.98 -10.44
CA HIS A 835 -14.04 -3.10 -11.12
C HIS A 835 -13.77 -3.05 -12.62
N PHE A 836 -14.82 -3.06 -13.42
CA PHE A 836 -14.76 -2.89 -14.87
C PHE A 836 -15.62 -1.69 -15.28
N HIS A 837 -14.96 -0.70 -15.88
CA HIS A 837 -15.63 0.41 -16.56
C HIS A 837 -15.70 0.09 -18.05
N LEU A 838 -16.92 -0.03 -18.59
CA LEU A 838 -17.17 -0.49 -19.95
C LEU A 838 -17.28 0.68 -20.95
N LYS A 839 -16.97 0.40 -22.21
CA LYS A 839 -17.15 1.36 -23.33
C LYS A 839 -18.61 1.53 -23.73
N ARG A 840 -19.44 0.52 -23.48
CA ARG A 840 -20.85 0.46 -23.88
C ARG A 840 -21.70 0.03 -22.69
N TYR A 841 -22.92 0.54 -22.64
CA TYR A 841 -23.88 0.18 -21.59
C TYR A 841 -24.31 -1.26 -21.74
N ILE A 842 -24.38 -1.97 -20.62
CA ILE A 842 -24.94 -3.32 -20.55
C ILE A 842 -26.12 -3.34 -19.56
N MET A 843 -27.01 -4.31 -19.75
CA MET A 843 -28.07 -4.61 -18.79
C MET A 843 -27.54 -5.56 -17.72
N VAL A 844 -27.59 -5.13 -16.46
CA VAL A 844 -27.35 -6.00 -15.30
C VAL A 844 -28.63 -6.04 -14.47
N GLY A 845 -29.30 -7.19 -14.48
CA GLY A 845 -30.66 -7.32 -13.97
C GLY A 845 -31.61 -6.37 -14.72
N LYS A 846 -32.15 -5.37 -14.01
CA LYS A 846 -33.04 -4.34 -14.58
C LYS A 846 -32.37 -2.98 -14.79
N LYS A 847 -31.10 -2.83 -14.42
CA LYS A 847 -30.37 -1.54 -14.49
C LYS A 847 -29.43 -1.53 -15.69
N LYS A 848 -29.50 -0.45 -16.48
CA LYS A 848 -28.53 -0.12 -17.53
C LYS A 848 -27.30 0.53 -16.87
N THR A 849 -26.11 -0.02 -17.06
CA THR A 849 -24.88 0.48 -16.41
C THR A 849 -23.66 0.39 -17.35
N LEU A 850 -22.68 1.29 -17.16
CA LEU A 850 -21.33 1.16 -17.73
C LEU A 850 -20.37 0.49 -16.74
N ASP A 851 -20.72 0.49 -15.46
CA ASP A 851 -19.85 0.14 -14.36
C ASP A 851 -20.33 -1.17 -13.73
N VAL A 852 -19.42 -2.14 -13.64
CA VAL A 852 -19.67 -3.43 -12.98
C VAL A 852 -18.52 -3.75 -12.04
N GLN A 853 -18.86 -3.98 -10.78
CA GLN A 853 -17.91 -4.27 -9.71
C GLN A 853 -18.20 -5.65 -9.11
N PHE A 854 -17.15 -6.44 -8.94
CA PHE A 854 -17.17 -7.70 -8.21
C PHE A 854 -16.37 -7.55 -6.92
N TYR A 855 -16.96 -7.84 -5.76
CA TYR A 855 -16.29 -7.60 -4.49
C TYR A 855 -16.58 -8.69 -3.45
N CYS A 856 -15.70 -8.81 -2.47
CA CYS A 856 -15.85 -9.65 -1.29
C CYS A 856 -15.62 -8.82 -0.03
N GLU A 857 -16.44 -9.03 1.00
CA GLU A 857 -16.29 -8.42 2.32
C GLU A 857 -15.29 -9.25 3.12
N ALA A 858 -14.23 -8.63 3.65
CA ALA A 858 -13.08 -9.29 4.26
C ALA A 858 -12.88 -8.93 5.75
N GLY A 859 -13.84 -8.21 6.35
CA GLY A 859 -13.87 -7.89 7.78
C GLY A 859 -15.29 -7.59 8.26
N THR A 860 -15.52 -7.69 9.56
CA THR A 860 -16.81 -7.39 10.20
C THR A 860 -16.81 -5.94 10.67
N GLN A 861 -17.82 -5.16 10.31
CA GLN A 861 -18.03 -3.83 10.90
C GLN A 861 -18.42 -4.03 12.37
N ILE A 862 -17.52 -3.72 13.31
CA ILE A 862 -17.81 -3.84 14.75
C ILE A 862 -18.61 -2.59 15.14
N ASP A 863 -19.93 -2.66 15.02
CA ASP A 863 -20.84 -1.54 15.32
C ASP A 863 -21.00 -1.24 16.83
N ASP A 864 -20.37 -2.01 17.72
CA ASP A 864 -20.40 -1.74 19.17
C ASP A 864 -19.35 -0.71 19.58
N LEU A 865 -19.72 0.57 19.44
CA LEU A 865 -18.99 1.72 19.99
C LEU A 865 -18.80 1.65 21.53
N ASP A 866 -19.66 0.89 22.24
CA ASP A 866 -19.60 0.74 23.70
C ASP A 866 -18.52 -0.23 24.20
N ARG A 867 -18.02 -1.13 23.33
CA ARG A 867 -16.93 -2.06 23.70
C ARG A 867 -15.53 -1.45 23.57
N ALA A 868 -15.41 -0.26 22.98
CA ALA A 868 -14.11 0.41 22.79
C ALA A 868 -13.41 0.79 24.10
N LYS A 869 -14.15 0.90 25.22
CA LYS A 869 -13.57 1.17 26.56
C LYS A 869 -13.12 -0.09 27.31
N ALA A 870 -13.37 -1.27 26.78
CA ALA A 870 -13.03 -2.56 27.42
C ALA A 870 -12.09 -3.43 26.58
N ARG A 871 -11.47 -2.91 25.51
CA ARG A 871 -10.44 -3.63 24.76
C ARG A 871 -9.16 -3.66 25.58
N ASN A 872 -8.90 -4.80 26.20
CA ASN A 872 -7.70 -5.02 26.97
C ASN A 872 -6.64 -5.53 25.99
N VAL A 873 -5.67 -4.69 25.63
CA VAL A 873 -4.57 -5.01 24.68
C VAL A 873 -3.76 -6.27 25.08
N TYR A 874 -3.98 -6.80 26.28
CA TYR A 874 -3.36 -8.00 26.82
C TYR A 874 -4.28 -9.23 26.85
N ASP A 875 -5.47 -9.17 26.25
CA ASP A 875 -6.35 -10.34 26.10
C ASP A 875 -5.84 -11.23 24.95
N PRO A 876 -5.37 -12.46 25.23
CA PRO A 876 -4.90 -13.38 24.20
C PRO A 876 -5.94 -13.68 23.13
N ASP A 877 -7.24 -13.65 23.47
CA ASP A 877 -8.31 -14.00 22.54
C ASP A 877 -8.54 -12.89 21.49
N GLU A 878 -8.45 -11.61 21.88
CA GLU A 878 -8.53 -10.48 20.95
C GLU A 878 -7.32 -10.45 19.98
N MET A 879 -6.10 -10.72 20.47
CA MET A 879 -4.93 -10.84 19.61
C MET A 879 -5.05 -12.01 18.62
N HIS A 880 -5.62 -13.14 19.04
CA HIS A 880 -5.85 -14.27 18.16
C HIS A 880 -6.89 -13.97 17.07
N ASP A 881 -7.95 -13.24 17.39
CA ASP A 881 -8.95 -12.85 16.41
C ASP A 881 -8.43 -11.80 15.41
N GLU A 882 -7.60 -10.85 15.87
CA GLU A 882 -6.91 -9.90 14.99
C GLU A 882 -5.90 -10.61 14.04
N MET A 883 -5.17 -11.61 14.55
CA MET A 883 -4.27 -12.42 13.72
C MET A 883 -5.03 -13.24 12.66
N LYS A 884 -6.18 -13.84 13.02
CA LYS A 884 -7.03 -14.57 12.08
C LYS A 884 -7.60 -13.66 11.00
N GLU A 885 -8.06 -12.46 11.36
CA GLU A 885 -8.57 -11.48 10.41
C GLU A 885 -7.47 -11.06 9.42
N ARG A 886 -6.26 -10.81 9.90
CA ARG A 886 -5.10 -10.47 9.06
C ARG A 886 -4.72 -11.62 8.13
N GLU A 887 -4.72 -12.87 8.61
CA GLU A 887 -4.49 -14.04 7.76
C GLU A 887 -5.56 -14.19 6.68
N GLN A 888 -6.83 -13.96 7.01
CA GLN A 888 -7.94 -14.06 6.06
C GLN A 888 -7.82 -13.00 4.96
N LYS A 889 -7.50 -11.75 5.33
CA LYS A 889 -7.22 -10.66 4.36
C LYS A 889 -6.05 -10.99 3.44
N ASN A 890 -4.94 -11.49 3.99
CA ASN A 890 -3.78 -11.89 3.19
C ASN A 890 -4.09 -13.04 2.23
N LYS A 891 -4.87 -14.04 2.67
CA LYS A 891 -5.33 -15.15 1.82
C LYS A 891 -6.23 -14.66 0.68
N LEU A 892 -7.18 -13.76 0.96
CA LEU A 892 -8.06 -13.17 -0.06
C LEU A 892 -7.28 -12.31 -1.06
N ASN A 893 -6.38 -11.44 -0.59
CA ASN A 893 -5.49 -10.65 -1.44
C ASN A 893 -4.67 -11.53 -2.40
N LEU A 894 -4.13 -12.66 -1.91
CA LEU A 894 -3.37 -13.60 -2.74
C LEU A 894 -4.25 -14.28 -3.80
N ILE A 895 -5.48 -14.68 -3.45
CA ILE A 895 -6.41 -15.32 -4.38
C ILE A 895 -6.80 -14.36 -5.51
N PHE A 896 -7.17 -13.12 -5.17
CA PHE A 896 -7.54 -12.11 -6.17
C PHE A 896 -6.34 -11.71 -7.04
N LYS A 897 -5.16 -11.50 -6.45
CA LYS A 897 -3.94 -11.20 -7.20
C LYS A 897 -3.60 -12.31 -8.20
N ASN A 898 -3.72 -13.58 -7.81
CA ASN A 898 -3.53 -14.71 -8.71
C ASN A 898 -4.57 -14.75 -9.84
N PHE A 899 -5.82 -14.37 -9.58
CA PHE A 899 -6.88 -14.28 -10.59
C PHE A 899 -6.61 -13.15 -11.58
N VAL A 900 -6.24 -11.97 -11.09
CA VAL A 900 -5.85 -10.79 -11.89
C VAL A 900 -4.67 -11.12 -12.80
N GLN A 901 -3.61 -11.75 -12.28
CA GLN A 901 -2.46 -12.17 -13.09
C GLN A 901 -2.88 -13.12 -14.22
N GLN A 902 -3.68 -14.14 -13.91
CA GLN A 902 -4.18 -15.08 -14.92
C GLN A 902 -5.07 -14.39 -15.97
N MET A 903 -5.81 -13.36 -15.58
CA MET A 903 -6.59 -12.54 -16.51
C MET A 903 -5.68 -11.74 -17.44
N GLN A 904 -4.59 -11.16 -16.93
CA GLN A 904 -3.59 -10.43 -17.75
C GLN A 904 -2.79 -11.36 -18.67
N ASP A 905 -2.58 -12.62 -18.27
CA ASP A 905 -1.89 -13.60 -19.11
C ASP A 905 -2.75 -14.04 -20.32
N ILE A 906 -4.08 -14.08 -20.14
CA ILE A 906 -5.04 -14.50 -21.18
C ILE A 906 -5.52 -13.30 -22.02
N SER A 907 -5.75 -12.16 -21.37
CA SER A 907 -6.28 -10.95 -21.99
C SER A 907 -5.19 -9.88 -22.01
N LYS A 908 -5.05 -9.15 -23.12
CA LYS A 908 -4.12 -8.01 -23.22
C LYS A 908 -4.62 -6.77 -22.45
N ILE A 909 -5.41 -6.97 -21.40
CA ILE A 909 -5.99 -5.90 -20.57
C ILE A 909 -4.99 -5.55 -19.48
N GLU A 910 -4.68 -4.27 -19.37
CA GLU A 910 -3.89 -3.72 -18.29
C GLU A 910 -4.82 -3.28 -17.15
N PHE A 911 -4.42 -3.60 -15.92
CA PHE A 911 -5.10 -3.08 -14.74
C PHE A 911 -4.48 -1.75 -14.35
N GLU A 912 -5.33 -0.78 -14.05
CA GLU A 912 -4.91 0.54 -13.58
C GLU A 912 -4.30 0.43 -12.18
N ILE A 913 -3.12 1.02 -11.99
CA ILE A 913 -2.39 1.04 -10.72
C ILE A 913 -2.43 2.47 -10.17
N PRO A 914 -2.95 2.68 -8.94
CA PRO A 914 -3.00 4.01 -8.35
C PRO A 914 -1.60 4.51 -7.95
N TYR A 915 -1.37 5.80 -8.11
CA TYR A 915 -0.17 6.50 -7.66
C TYR A 915 -0.39 7.00 -6.22
N PRO A 916 0.23 6.38 -5.20
CA PRO A 916 -0.07 6.70 -3.79
C PRO A 916 0.27 8.14 -3.39
N GLU A 917 1.18 8.82 -4.09
CA GLU A 917 1.56 10.21 -3.79
C GLU A 917 0.60 11.25 -4.33
N LEU A 918 -0.09 10.93 -5.43
CA LEU A 918 -1.11 11.78 -6.02
C LEU A 918 -2.50 11.48 -5.44
N THR A 919 -2.59 10.56 -4.48
CA THR A 919 -3.82 10.24 -3.78
C THR A 919 -4.13 11.33 -2.76
N PHE A 920 -5.36 11.84 -2.75
CA PHE A 920 -5.81 12.89 -1.85
C PHE A 920 -7.22 12.60 -1.32
N SER A 921 -7.57 13.23 -0.19
CA SER A 921 -8.90 13.10 0.40
C SER A 921 -9.85 14.12 -0.19
N GLY A 922 -11.09 13.73 -0.47
CA GLY A 922 -12.14 14.65 -0.92
C GLY A 922 -13.52 14.00 -0.94
N VAL A 923 -14.54 14.78 -1.28
CA VAL A 923 -15.95 14.36 -1.33
C VAL A 923 -16.41 14.38 -2.80
N PRO A 924 -16.29 13.27 -3.54
CA PRO A 924 -16.78 13.19 -4.92
C PRO A 924 -18.30 12.97 -5.00
N ASN A 925 -18.87 12.35 -3.97
CA ASN A 925 -20.29 12.02 -3.86
C ASN A 925 -20.84 12.52 -2.51
N LYS A 926 -20.97 11.64 -1.51
CA LYS A 926 -21.59 11.95 -0.20
C LYS A 926 -20.60 11.98 0.96
N SER A 927 -19.56 11.16 0.93
CA SER A 927 -18.60 11.04 2.04
C SER A 927 -17.22 11.51 1.65
N ASN A 928 -16.43 11.86 2.66
CA ASN A 928 -15.01 12.09 2.48
C ASN A 928 -14.29 10.75 2.30
N VAL A 929 -13.67 10.59 1.15
CA VAL A 929 -13.00 9.36 0.73
C VAL A 929 -11.63 9.67 0.12
N GLU A 930 -10.77 8.66 0.07
CA GLU A 930 -9.52 8.75 -0.68
C GLU A 930 -9.80 8.62 -2.19
N ILE A 931 -9.37 9.63 -2.93
CA ILE A 931 -9.40 9.68 -4.39
C ILE A 931 -8.07 9.19 -4.92
N PHE A 932 -8.11 8.16 -5.76
CA PHE A 932 -6.94 7.57 -6.39
C PHE A 932 -6.73 8.16 -7.78
N VAL A 933 -5.49 8.55 -8.06
CA VAL A 933 -5.06 8.99 -9.39
C VAL A 933 -4.25 7.85 -10.02
N THR A 934 -4.64 7.42 -11.22
CA THR A 934 -3.95 6.40 -12.02
C THR A 934 -3.38 7.04 -13.29
N ALA A 935 -2.78 6.24 -14.18
CA ALA A 935 -2.25 6.75 -15.46
C ALA A 935 -3.33 7.44 -16.31
N ASN A 936 -4.52 6.82 -16.38
CA ASN A 936 -5.57 7.26 -17.30
C ASN A 936 -6.82 7.78 -16.59
N THR A 937 -6.95 7.59 -15.27
CA THR A 937 -8.20 7.88 -14.55
C THR A 937 -7.97 8.52 -13.18
N ILE A 938 -8.98 9.28 -12.74
CA ILE A 938 -9.14 9.72 -11.36
C ILE A 938 -10.37 8.99 -10.84
N ASN A 939 -10.21 8.18 -9.79
CA ASN A 939 -11.26 7.27 -9.38
C ASN A 939 -11.38 7.05 -7.87
N HIS A 940 -12.56 6.62 -7.47
CA HIS A 940 -12.89 6.06 -6.16
C HIS A 940 -13.95 4.97 -6.34
N LEU A 941 -13.65 3.75 -5.89
CA LEU A 941 -14.42 2.54 -6.21
C LEU A 941 -15.09 1.86 -4.98
N VAL A 942 -14.82 2.35 -3.77
CA VAL A 942 -15.33 1.72 -2.54
C VAL A 942 -16.81 2.04 -2.37
N GLU A 943 -17.18 3.30 -2.59
CA GLU A 943 -18.56 3.77 -2.59
C GLU A 943 -19.26 3.52 -3.92
N TRP A 944 -20.57 3.28 -3.83
CA TRP A 944 -21.44 3.10 -4.99
C TRP A 944 -22.46 4.24 -5.05
N PRO A 945 -22.64 4.93 -6.20
CA PRO A 945 -21.99 4.69 -7.49
C PRO A 945 -20.49 5.07 -7.51
N PRO A 946 -19.66 4.36 -8.29
CA PRO A 946 -18.22 4.60 -8.32
C PRO A 946 -17.94 5.93 -8.99
N PHE A 947 -16.99 6.68 -8.45
CA PHE A 947 -16.49 7.88 -9.10
C PHE A 947 -15.36 7.47 -10.04
N ILE A 948 -15.57 7.61 -11.35
CA ILE A 948 -14.51 7.37 -12.35
C ILE A 948 -14.52 8.52 -13.34
N LEU A 949 -13.36 9.14 -13.53
CA LEU A 949 -13.14 10.22 -14.47
C LEU A 949 -11.95 9.88 -15.36
N SER A 950 -12.18 9.83 -16.68
CA SER A 950 -11.14 9.58 -17.68
C SER A 950 -10.38 10.87 -17.94
N VAL A 951 -9.05 10.86 -17.78
CA VAL A 951 -8.19 12.03 -18.01
C VAL A 951 -8.34 12.57 -19.44
N GLU A 952 -8.50 11.68 -20.42
CA GLU A 952 -8.70 12.03 -21.83
C GLU A 952 -9.97 12.86 -22.11
N ASP A 953 -11.01 12.72 -21.28
CA ASP A 953 -12.32 13.34 -21.49
C ASP A 953 -12.39 14.75 -20.89
N ILE A 954 -11.38 15.18 -20.12
CA ILE A 954 -11.32 16.47 -19.43
C ILE A 954 -10.89 17.57 -20.42
N GLU A 955 -11.60 18.69 -20.42
CA GLU A 955 -11.24 19.91 -21.15
C GLU A 955 -10.43 20.85 -20.26
N ILE A 956 -10.97 21.20 -19.08
CA ILE A 956 -10.32 22.07 -18.09
C ILE A 956 -10.65 21.60 -16.66
N ALA A 957 -9.82 22.01 -15.70
CA ALA A 957 -10.10 21.90 -14.28
C ALA A 957 -10.30 23.30 -13.67
N SER A 958 -11.29 23.49 -12.81
CA SER A 958 -11.51 24.74 -12.08
C SER A 958 -11.40 24.47 -10.58
N LEU A 959 -10.47 25.19 -9.93
CA LEU A 959 -10.24 25.15 -8.50
C LEU A 959 -11.04 26.30 -7.87
N GLU A 960 -12.16 25.97 -7.24
CA GLU A 960 -13.06 26.92 -6.60
C GLU A 960 -12.79 27.02 -5.09
N ARG A 961 -13.19 28.14 -4.47
CA ARG A 961 -12.98 28.45 -3.04
C ARG A 961 -11.51 28.52 -2.62
N VAL A 962 -10.63 28.88 -3.55
CA VAL A 962 -9.22 29.12 -3.24
C VAL A 962 -9.08 30.53 -2.64
N HIS A 963 -9.05 30.61 -1.31
CA HIS A 963 -8.91 31.88 -0.58
C HIS A 963 -7.99 31.73 0.65
N HIS A 964 -7.23 32.79 0.97
CA HIS A 964 -6.40 32.83 2.17
C HIS A 964 -7.27 32.79 3.44
N GLY A 965 -7.30 31.63 4.12
CA GLY A 965 -8.05 31.42 5.35
C GLY A 965 -8.98 30.19 5.33
N LEU A 966 -9.32 29.69 4.14
CA LEU A 966 -10.07 28.43 4.00
C LEU A 966 -9.12 27.23 4.06
N ARG A 967 -9.54 26.20 4.80
CA ARG A 967 -8.77 24.95 4.95
C ARG A 967 -9.01 23.96 3.82
N ASN A 968 -10.08 24.15 3.07
CA ASN A 968 -10.52 23.26 2.00
C ASN A 968 -10.94 24.09 0.78
N PHE A 969 -10.77 23.51 -0.41
CA PHE A 969 -11.19 24.05 -1.69
C PHE A 969 -11.96 22.97 -2.49
N ASP A 970 -12.59 23.35 -3.60
CA ASP A 970 -13.30 22.43 -4.49
C ASP A 970 -12.60 22.32 -5.85
N MET A 971 -12.73 21.16 -6.49
CA MET A 971 -12.21 20.93 -7.83
C MET A 971 -13.30 20.44 -8.77
N ILE A 972 -13.52 21.19 -9.85
CA ILE A 972 -14.54 20.91 -10.87
C ILE A 972 -13.84 20.53 -12.17
N PHE A 973 -14.28 19.45 -12.80
CA PHE A 973 -13.81 18.99 -14.09
C PHE A 973 -14.87 19.24 -15.16
N VAL A 974 -14.50 20.04 -16.16
CA VAL A 974 -15.34 20.31 -17.34
C VAL A 974 -14.93 19.34 -18.44
N PHE A 975 -15.90 18.66 -19.05
CA PHE A 975 -15.66 17.70 -20.12
C PHE A 975 -15.45 18.37 -21.49
N LYS A 976 -14.75 17.70 -22.41
CA LYS A 976 -14.65 18.11 -23.83
C LYS A 976 -16.01 18.13 -24.53
N ASP A 977 -16.94 17.30 -24.05
CA ASP A 977 -18.34 17.32 -24.46
C ASP A 977 -19.15 18.18 -23.49
N TYR A 978 -19.43 19.42 -23.89
CA TYR A 978 -20.16 20.39 -23.09
C TYR A 978 -21.64 20.02 -22.83
N THR A 979 -22.16 18.96 -23.47
CA THR A 979 -23.51 18.46 -23.17
C THR A 979 -23.56 17.63 -21.88
N LYS A 980 -22.42 17.07 -21.47
CA LYS A 980 -22.31 16.29 -20.23
C LYS A 980 -22.27 17.21 -19.01
N PRO A 981 -22.90 16.82 -17.89
CA PRO A 981 -22.75 17.56 -16.64
C PRO A 981 -21.30 17.49 -16.16
N VAL A 982 -20.82 18.58 -15.54
CA VAL A 982 -19.49 18.62 -14.91
C VAL A 982 -19.42 17.65 -13.73
N LYS A 983 -18.23 17.13 -13.45
CA LYS A 983 -17.97 16.36 -12.22
C LYS A 983 -17.24 17.25 -11.21
N ARG A 984 -17.59 17.12 -9.94
CA ARG A 984 -16.99 17.90 -8.85
C ARG A 984 -16.40 16.97 -7.79
N ILE A 985 -15.35 17.42 -7.13
CA ILE A 985 -14.80 16.84 -5.91
C ILE A 985 -14.72 17.97 -4.90
N ASP A 986 -15.52 17.89 -3.86
CA ASP A 986 -15.66 18.93 -2.87
C ASP A 986 -14.78 18.68 -1.64
N VAL A 987 -14.52 19.73 -0.85
CA VAL A 987 -13.86 19.64 0.47
C VAL A 987 -12.47 19.01 0.39
N ILE A 988 -11.67 19.40 -0.61
CA ILE A 988 -10.28 18.96 -0.73
C ILE A 988 -9.41 19.81 0.19
N PRO A 989 -8.60 19.20 1.09
CA PRO A 989 -7.70 19.97 1.95
C PRO A 989 -6.69 20.80 1.17
N THR A 990 -6.48 22.06 1.56
CA THR A 990 -5.55 23.00 0.89
C THR A 990 -4.11 22.50 0.87
N GLU A 991 -3.72 21.55 1.72
CA GLU A 991 -2.40 20.91 1.68
C GLU A 991 -2.12 20.15 0.36
N TYR A 992 -3.16 19.75 -0.39
CA TYR A 992 -3.02 19.06 -1.67
C TYR A 992 -3.02 20.01 -2.88
N ILE A 993 -3.24 21.32 -2.68
CA ILE A 993 -3.46 22.25 -3.80
C ILE A 993 -2.24 22.33 -4.73
N ASP A 994 -1.03 22.44 -4.17
CA ASP A 994 0.20 22.55 -4.95
C ASP A 994 0.51 21.24 -5.69
N THR A 995 0.29 20.10 -5.02
CA THR A 995 0.44 18.76 -5.63
C THR A 995 -0.54 18.58 -6.80
N ILE A 996 -1.80 19.01 -6.63
CA ILE A 996 -2.83 18.93 -7.68
C ILE A 996 -2.49 19.85 -8.85
N LYS A 997 -2.07 21.10 -8.62
CA LYS A 997 -1.65 22.03 -9.69
C LYS A 997 -0.47 21.49 -10.49
N LYS A 998 0.54 20.94 -9.81
CA LYS A 998 1.71 20.32 -10.46
C LYS A 998 1.29 19.12 -11.30
N TRP A 999 0.43 18.27 -10.76
CA TRP A 999 -0.09 17.11 -11.47
C TRP A 999 -0.91 17.49 -12.71
N LEU A 1000 -1.88 18.42 -12.59
CA LEU A 1000 -2.69 18.92 -13.71
C LEU A 1000 -1.81 19.48 -14.83
N THR A 1001 -0.76 20.23 -14.49
CA THR A 1001 0.21 20.78 -15.45
C THR A 1001 1.01 19.70 -16.17
N THR A 1002 1.29 18.59 -15.49
CA THR A 1002 2.09 17.48 -16.03
C THR A 1002 1.30 16.64 -17.03
N ILE A 1003 0.00 16.47 -16.78
CA ILE A 1003 -0.93 15.79 -17.69
C ILE A 1003 -1.50 16.73 -18.76
N ASP A 1004 -0.92 17.93 -18.89
CA ASP A 1004 -1.28 18.97 -19.86
C ASP A 1004 -2.77 19.41 -19.77
N ILE A 1005 -3.34 19.42 -18.55
CA ILE A 1005 -4.67 19.97 -18.27
C ILE A 1005 -4.53 21.41 -17.77
N VAL A 1006 -5.25 22.32 -18.42
CA VAL A 1006 -5.36 23.71 -18.01
C VAL A 1006 -6.23 23.81 -16.76
N TYR A 1007 -5.74 24.53 -15.75
CA TYR A 1007 -6.51 24.84 -14.57
C TYR A 1007 -6.74 26.35 -14.38
N TYR A 1008 -7.84 26.68 -13.71
CA TYR A 1008 -8.19 28.05 -13.31
C TYR A 1008 -8.51 28.10 -11.82
N GLU A 1009 -8.19 29.22 -11.17
CA GLU A 1009 -8.44 29.43 -9.75
C GLU A 1009 -9.52 30.49 -9.55
N GLY A 1010 -10.48 30.20 -8.67
CA GLY A 1010 -11.60 31.09 -8.38
C GLY A 1010 -11.94 31.13 -6.90
N LYS A 1011 -12.31 32.32 -6.41
CA LYS A 1011 -12.77 32.51 -5.02
C LYS A 1011 -14.23 32.06 -4.83
N ASN A 1012 -15.04 32.17 -5.88
CA ASN A 1012 -16.47 31.93 -5.85
C ASN A 1012 -16.83 30.60 -6.51
N ASN A 1013 -17.96 30.02 -6.09
CA ASN A 1013 -18.53 28.84 -6.75
C ASN A 1013 -19.32 29.25 -7.99
N LEU A 1014 -19.08 28.58 -9.12
CA LEU A 1014 -19.69 28.94 -10.40
C LEU A 1014 -20.89 28.05 -10.73
N GLN A 1015 -21.89 28.63 -11.38
CA GLN A 1015 -23.08 27.92 -11.87
C GLN A 1015 -22.83 27.29 -13.25
N TRP A 1016 -21.98 26.26 -13.28
CA TRP A 1016 -21.54 25.56 -14.51
C TRP A 1016 -22.69 25.10 -15.41
N GLY A 1017 -23.83 24.70 -14.83
CA GLY A 1017 -25.01 24.28 -15.58
C GLY A 1017 -25.59 25.38 -16.48
N ASN A 1018 -25.53 26.65 -16.05
CA ASN A 1018 -25.97 27.80 -16.84
C ASN A 1018 -24.87 28.26 -17.80
N ILE A 1019 -23.62 28.26 -17.35
CA ILE A 1019 -22.46 28.64 -18.16
C ILE A 1019 -22.36 27.75 -19.41
N LEU A 1020 -22.41 26.42 -19.25
CA LEU A 1020 -22.34 25.49 -20.39
C LEU A 1020 -23.51 25.64 -21.35
N LYS A 1021 -24.72 25.97 -20.86
CA LYS A 1021 -25.88 26.26 -21.73
C LYS A 1021 -25.66 27.52 -22.56
N THR A 1022 -25.11 28.58 -21.96
CA THR A 1022 -24.77 29.82 -22.67
C THR A 1022 -23.69 29.58 -23.73
N ILE A 1023 -22.64 28.81 -23.39
CA ILE A 1023 -21.59 28.42 -24.34
C ILE A 1023 -22.16 27.63 -25.52
N LEU A 1024 -23.06 26.68 -25.26
CA LEU A 1024 -23.71 25.89 -26.32
C LEU A 1024 -24.68 26.72 -27.18
N ALA A 1025 -25.25 27.80 -26.63
CA ALA A 1025 -26.16 28.68 -27.36
C ALA A 1025 -25.40 29.59 -28.35
N ASP A 1026 -24.23 30.08 -27.98
CA ASP A 1026 -23.38 30.96 -28.82
C ASP A 1026 -21.89 30.64 -28.66
N ILE A 1027 -21.44 29.65 -29.43
CA ILE A 1027 -20.05 29.17 -29.45
C ILE A 1027 -19.12 30.21 -30.11
N ASP A 1028 -19.60 30.94 -31.11
CA ASP A 1028 -18.79 31.91 -31.85
C ASP A 1028 -18.46 33.12 -30.96
N SER A 1029 -19.42 33.61 -30.17
CA SER A 1029 -19.15 34.63 -29.15
C SER A 1029 -18.18 34.13 -28.09
N PHE A 1030 -18.31 32.88 -27.63
CA PHE A 1030 -17.41 32.31 -26.62
C PHE A 1030 -15.95 32.25 -27.11
N VAL A 1031 -15.74 31.80 -28.35
CA VAL A 1031 -14.39 31.71 -28.94
C VAL A 1031 -13.78 33.10 -29.19
N ASN A 1032 -14.59 34.10 -29.53
CA ASN A 1032 -14.16 35.48 -29.71
C ASN A 1032 -13.78 36.17 -28.38
N SER A 1033 -14.50 35.87 -27.29
CA SER A 1033 -14.24 36.41 -25.95
C SER A 1033 -13.12 35.68 -25.19
N LYS A 1034 -12.05 35.26 -25.88
CA LYS A 1034 -10.92 34.50 -25.30
C LYS A 1034 -11.29 33.14 -24.64
N GLY A 1035 -12.47 32.57 -24.88
CA GLY A 1035 -12.84 31.24 -24.37
C GLY A 1035 -12.95 31.18 -22.85
N PHE A 1036 -12.46 30.11 -22.22
CA PHE A 1036 -12.42 30.00 -20.76
C PHE A 1036 -11.49 31.01 -20.11
N ASP A 1037 -10.46 31.47 -20.83
CA ASP A 1037 -9.47 32.42 -20.33
C ASP A 1037 -10.06 33.83 -20.16
N GLY A 1038 -10.99 34.25 -21.03
CA GLY A 1038 -11.65 35.55 -20.90
C GLY A 1038 -12.74 35.63 -19.82
N PHE A 1039 -13.05 34.51 -19.15
CA PHE A 1039 -14.02 34.45 -18.06
C PHE A 1039 -13.41 33.98 -16.73
N LEU A 1040 -12.39 33.12 -16.77
CA LEU A 1040 -11.74 32.53 -15.60
C LEU A 1040 -10.27 32.97 -15.42
N GLY A 1041 -9.72 33.72 -16.36
CA GLY A 1041 -8.37 34.26 -16.26
C GLY A 1041 -8.26 35.35 -15.20
N GLU A 1042 -7.05 35.56 -14.71
CA GLU A 1042 -6.73 36.71 -13.86
C GLU A 1042 -6.58 37.93 -14.77
N ASP A 1043 -7.48 38.91 -14.66
CA ASP A 1043 -7.27 40.21 -15.29
C ASP A 1043 -6.18 40.95 -14.49
N ASP A 1044 -5.00 41.14 -15.10
CA ASP A 1044 -3.86 41.93 -14.61
C ASP A 1044 -4.16 43.45 -14.54
N GLU A 1045 -5.42 43.87 -14.51
CA GLU A 1045 -5.80 45.28 -14.32
C GLU A 1045 -6.26 45.50 -12.87
N GLU A 1046 -5.28 45.74 -12.02
CA GLU A 1046 -5.43 46.56 -10.82
C GLU A 1046 -5.96 47.95 -11.20
N ASP A 1047 -7.28 48.12 -11.28
CA ASP A 1047 -7.89 49.45 -11.18
C ASP A 1047 -8.10 49.80 -9.69
N GLU A 1048 -7.00 50.22 -9.06
CA GLU A 1048 -7.04 51.14 -7.93
C GLU A 1048 -7.56 52.51 -8.42
N HIS A 1049 -8.88 52.69 -8.43
CA HIS A 1049 -9.48 54.01 -8.37
C HIS A 1049 -10.40 54.14 -7.15
N SER A 1050 -9.85 54.82 -6.15
CA SER A 1050 -10.56 55.44 -5.05
C SER A 1050 -11.65 56.40 -5.55
N ALA A 1051 -12.88 56.27 -5.07
CA ALA A 1051 -13.49 57.19 -4.10
C ALA A 1051 -15.04 57.23 -4.18
N GLU A 1052 -15.62 57.45 -3.00
CA GLU A 1052 -16.93 58.05 -2.67
C GLU A 1052 -18.11 57.11 -2.36
N ASP A 1053 -18.52 57.26 -1.09
CA ASP A 1053 -19.68 56.70 -0.40
C ASP A 1053 -21.00 57.04 -1.09
N GLU A 1054 -22.01 56.18 -0.95
CA GLU A 1054 -23.35 56.61 -0.53
C GLU A 1054 -24.11 55.41 0.05
N ASP A 1055 -24.25 55.43 1.37
CA ASP A 1055 -25.20 54.63 2.14
C ASP A 1055 -26.63 55.00 1.70
N GLU A 1056 -27.42 54.03 1.25
CA GLU A 1056 -28.87 54.02 1.47
C GLU A 1056 -29.24 52.68 2.09
N ASP A 1057 -29.33 52.71 3.42
CA ASP A 1057 -30.07 51.76 4.24
C ASP A 1057 -31.53 51.67 3.75
N ASP A 1058 -31.94 50.49 3.29
CA ASP A 1058 -33.33 50.05 3.43
C ASP A 1058 -33.34 48.73 4.19
N GLU A 1059 -33.50 48.91 5.50
CA GLU A 1059 -33.85 47.97 6.54
C GLU A 1059 -34.99 47.03 6.10
N TYR A 1060 -34.70 45.73 5.95
CA TYR A 1060 -35.70 44.68 6.06
C TYR A 1060 -35.27 43.68 7.13
N GLU A 1061 -35.99 43.69 8.23
CA GLU A 1061 -35.95 42.72 9.32
C GLU A 1061 -35.99 41.29 8.76
N VAL A 1062 -35.00 40.48 9.16
CA VAL A 1062 -35.03 39.03 8.97
C VAL A 1062 -36.02 38.47 9.98
N ASP A 1063 -37.24 38.21 9.53
CA ASP A 1063 -38.24 37.46 10.30
C ASP A 1063 -37.79 35.98 10.37
N GLU A 1064 -37.70 35.44 11.59
CA GLU A 1064 -37.29 34.06 11.92
C GLU A 1064 -38.31 33.00 11.45
N SER A 1065 -38.57 32.91 10.14
CA SER A 1065 -39.46 31.88 9.56
C SER A 1065 -39.07 31.33 8.18
N GLU A 1066 -37.80 31.47 7.76
CA GLU A 1066 -37.24 30.72 6.60
C GLU A 1066 -35.99 29.89 6.95
N LEU A 1067 -35.92 29.41 8.18
CA LEU A 1067 -34.99 28.36 8.61
C LEU A 1067 -35.72 27.01 8.71
N SER A 1068 -36.28 26.55 7.58
CA SER A 1068 -36.62 25.14 7.38
C SER A 1068 -37.03 24.86 5.93
N ALA A 1069 -36.41 23.83 5.35
CA ALA A 1069 -36.81 23.07 4.16
C ALA A 1069 -36.29 23.53 2.78
N GLU A 1070 -35.05 23.14 2.47
CA GLU A 1070 -34.71 22.57 1.16
C GLU A 1070 -33.87 21.31 1.37
N ASP A 1071 -34.59 20.20 1.58
CA ASP A 1071 -34.08 18.83 1.58
C ASP A 1071 -34.32 18.26 0.17
N ASP A 1072 -33.30 18.36 -0.69
CA ASP A 1072 -33.34 17.85 -2.07
C ASP A 1072 -33.12 16.33 -2.03
N SER A 1073 -34.23 15.63 -1.79
CA SER A 1073 -34.34 14.18 -1.70
C SER A 1073 -34.46 13.56 -3.10
N ASP A 1074 -33.32 13.16 -3.65
CA ASP A 1074 -33.28 12.25 -4.80
C ASP A 1074 -33.74 10.85 -4.37
N TYR A 1075 -34.91 10.50 -4.89
CA TYR A 1075 -35.64 9.24 -4.76
C TYR A 1075 -34.78 8.02 -5.17
N ASP A 1076 -34.36 7.21 -4.19
CA ASP A 1076 -34.09 5.77 -4.39
C ASP A 1076 -35.30 4.98 -3.85
N ASP A 1077 -36.25 4.72 -4.75
CA ASP A 1077 -37.43 3.90 -4.54
C ASP A 1077 -37.03 2.42 -4.52
N SER A 1078 -36.80 1.84 -3.33
CA SER A 1078 -36.89 0.39 -3.08
C SER A 1078 -36.91 0.04 -1.58
N GLU A 1079 -37.87 0.53 -0.81
CA GLU A 1079 -38.40 -0.20 0.37
C GLU A 1079 -39.92 0.02 0.48
N GLU A 1080 -40.70 -0.93 -0.04
CA GLU A 1080 -42.12 -1.08 0.32
C GLU A 1080 -42.18 -1.70 1.73
N GLU A 1081 -42.41 -0.87 2.74
CA GLU A 1081 -43.02 -1.28 4.00
C GLU A 1081 -44.49 -1.63 3.74
N SER A 1082 -44.84 -2.89 4.00
CA SER A 1082 -46.22 -3.34 4.12
C SER A 1082 -46.74 -3.04 5.53
N LEU A 1083 -47.51 -1.97 5.67
CA LEU A 1083 -48.38 -1.75 6.83
C LEU A 1083 -49.75 -2.39 6.57
N ALA A 1084 -50.09 -3.41 7.35
CA ALA A 1084 -51.45 -3.86 7.58
C ALA A 1084 -51.75 -3.69 9.07
N THR A 1085 -52.64 -2.76 9.38
CA THR A 1085 -53.27 -2.56 10.69
C THR A 1085 -54.51 -3.45 10.84
N GLU A 1086 -54.63 -4.01 12.05
CA GLU A 1086 -55.82 -4.37 12.84
C GLU A 1086 -57.11 -4.89 12.17
N SER A 1087 -57.54 -6.10 12.57
CA SER A 1087 -58.87 -6.35 13.17
C SER A 1087 -59.00 -7.80 13.67
N ASP A 1088 -59.25 -7.88 14.99
CA ASP A 1088 -60.11 -8.79 15.77
C ASP A 1088 -60.08 -10.32 15.63
N GLY A 1089 -59.92 -10.98 16.78
CA GLY A 1089 -60.85 -12.06 17.17
C GLY A 1089 -60.27 -13.36 17.71
N GLU A 1090 -60.16 -13.43 19.05
CA GLU A 1090 -60.42 -14.59 19.92
C GLU A 1090 -59.38 -15.72 20.07
N GLY A 1091 -59.01 -15.97 21.34
CA GLY A 1091 -58.47 -17.26 21.80
C GLY A 1091 -57.45 -17.19 22.94
N GLU A 1092 -57.89 -16.83 24.14
CA GLU A 1092 -57.19 -17.00 25.43
C GLU A 1092 -56.50 -18.38 25.56
N VAL A 1093 -55.27 -18.45 26.08
CA VAL A 1093 -54.96 -19.05 27.40
C VAL A 1093 -53.61 -18.52 27.91
N GLU A 1094 -53.62 -17.89 29.09
CA GLU A 1094 -52.44 -17.65 29.92
C GLU A 1094 -51.95 -18.96 30.54
N GLU A 1095 -50.63 -19.16 30.61
CA GLU A 1095 -50.02 -19.90 31.72
C GLU A 1095 -48.64 -19.27 32.01
N ASP A 1096 -48.58 -18.51 33.10
CA ASP A 1096 -47.36 -18.06 33.75
C ASP A 1096 -46.51 -19.27 34.18
N SER A 1097 -45.20 -19.21 33.91
CA SER A 1097 -44.20 -19.88 34.75
C SER A 1097 -42.91 -19.07 34.70
N GLU A 1098 -42.65 -18.39 35.81
CA GLU A 1098 -41.30 -18.11 36.31
C GLU A 1098 -40.49 -19.41 36.26
N ASP A 1099 -39.26 -19.38 35.75
CA ASP A 1099 -38.28 -20.40 36.15
C ASP A 1099 -36.83 -19.90 36.03
N GLU A 1100 -36.14 -20.09 37.15
CA GLU A 1100 -34.78 -19.67 37.45
C GLU A 1100 -33.76 -20.39 36.56
N GLY A 1101 -32.69 -19.69 36.18
CA GLY A 1101 -31.62 -20.26 35.38
C GLY A 1101 -30.94 -21.45 36.07
N LEU A 1102 -30.96 -22.62 35.40
CA LEU A 1102 -30.30 -23.85 35.84
C LEU A 1102 -28.79 -23.66 36.01
N SER A 1103 -28.21 -24.32 37.02
CA SER A 1103 -26.78 -24.20 37.33
C SER A 1103 -25.92 -25.04 36.38
N TRP A 1104 -24.64 -24.63 36.25
CA TRP A 1104 -23.66 -25.21 35.32
C TRP A 1104 -23.48 -26.73 35.44
N ASP A 1105 -23.74 -27.31 36.61
CA ASP A 1105 -23.60 -28.75 36.83
C ASP A 1105 -24.66 -29.58 36.07
N GLU A 1106 -25.87 -29.03 35.87
CA GLU A 1106 -26.94 -29.72 35.12
C GLU A 1106 -26.73 -29.66 33.60
N LEU A 1107 -26.10 -28.59 33.10
CA LEU A 1107 -25.69 -28.47 31.70
C LEU A 1107 -24.56 -29.48 31.36
N GLU A 1108 -23.63 -29.69 32.29
CA GLU A 1108 -22.53 -30.64 32.08
C GLU A 1108 -23.02 -32.10 32.09
N GLU A 1109 -24.03 -32.42 32.91
CA GLU A 1109 -24.65 -33.75 32.93
C GLU A 1109 -25.46 -34.03 31.65
N ARG A 1110 -26.12 -33.00 31.09
CA ARG A 1110 -26.82 -33.08 29.79
C ARG A 1110 -25.85 -33.28 28.62
N ALA A 1111 -24.68 -32.64 28.66
CA ALA A 1111 -23.61 -32.84 27.69
C ALA A 1111 -23.02 -34.28 27.77
N LYS A 1112 -22.83 -34.82 28.99
CA LYS A 1112 -22.38 -36.20 29.20
C LYS A 1112 -23.42 -37.24 28.73
N LYS A 1113 -24.73 -36.98 28.88
CA LYS A 1113 -25.79 -37.84 28.32
C LYS A 1113 -25.82 -37.79 26.80
N GLY A 1114 -25.66 -36.62 26.18
CA GLY A 1114 -25.59 -36.48 24.72
C GLY A 1114 -24.37 -37.17 24.09
N GLN A 1115 -23.23 -37.20 24.78
CA GLN A 1115 -22.06 -37.97 24.34
C GLN A 1115 -22.26 -39.50 24.50
N LYS A 1116 -22.97 -39.95 25.55
CA LYS A 1116 -23.31 -41.38 25.72
C LYS A 1116 -24.32 -41.87 24.69
N GLU A 1117 -25.25 -41.04 24.24
CA GLU A 1117 -26.18 -41.38 23.15
C GLU A 1117 -25.49 -41.39 21.78
N LYS A 1118 -24.55 -40.47 21.52
CA LYS A 1118 -23.70 -40.51 20.31
C LYS A 1118 -22.75 -41.71 20.27
N LYS A 1119 -22.32 -42.24 21.41
CA LYS A 1119 -21.53 -43.50 21.52
C LYS A 1119 -22.36 -44.78 21.43
N LYS A 1120 -23.69 -44.73 21.57
CA LYS A 1120 -24.59 -45.88 21.35
C LYS A 1120 -25.17 -45.95 19.92
N LYS A 1121 -25.03 -44.87 19.14
CA LYS A 1121 -25.42 -44.80 17.71
C LYS A 1121 -24.25 -44.95 16.72
N LYS A 1122 -23.03 -45.11 17.22
CA LYS A 1122 -21.89 -45.71 16.52
C LYS A 1122 -21.66 -47.09 17.11
#